data_AF-A0A559JR63-F1
#
_entry.id   AF-A0A559JR63-F1
#
_cell.length_a   1.000
_cell.length_b   1.000
_cell.length_c   1.000
_cell.angle_alpha   90.00
_cell.angle_beta   90.00
_cell.angle_gamma   90.00
#
_symmetry.space_group_name_H-M   'P 1'
#
loop_
_entity.id
_entity.type
_entity.pdbx_description
1 polymer ?
#
loop_
_entity_poly.entity_id
_entity_poly.type
_entity_poly.pdbx_seq_one_letter_code
_entity_poly.pdbx_strand_id
1 'polypeptide(L)'
;MPERKLLDRRYMPGLDGLRAISVLAVIAYHFNLQLAPGGLLGVGIFFVLSGYLITDQLMSEWQDNRKIDLAHFWTRRARRLLPAMFSMLALTAVWLLLFDPSRLASIRGDFASAVLYFNNWWLIFHKVSYFESFGPPSPIGHLWSLAIEEQFYLLWPLLLAIGMRFAARRGKLILFMLGGAALSALAMGLLYVPGLDPSRVYYGTDTRVFALLIGAALAVAWPSRKLADGVKRGSRAMMDLIGTVCLIAILWMIAQVDEYGSFLYYGGLVLLSVLSAAVIAVLAHPGTRLSAWLGVKPLRWIGVRSYGLYIWHYPVIALSTPSVDTEGVSVLRIVIQLAVSFILAALSWKYIEEPIRRGALSRVWQRVRTIPAGKRRVVWLAAICPIVLLAISCNNGAGHSVTTAKASTGTAVQDSVLRPGSSSGLTQTGKSDGAKNAAGHNRPNTQGTMDPIKDKPIKETSVGNGQKGTIPPKEAKPEDEAGKGITAIGDSVILDAQPFLEKLLPGIVVDGKIGRQMSQATDVVESLKAGGKLGDCIIIELGTNGSFNSKQLRKLLDSLSDAKEIWLVNTRVPRKWQDTVNAALEKAAGDYDNVKLIDWFSASKGKISFFYKDGVHLKPSGADYYAKLLKKELGVRK
;
A
#
# COMPACT_ATOMS: atom_id res chain seq x y z
N MET A 1 37.30 -23.73 -22.33
CA MET A 1 37.56 -22.39 -21.73
C MET A 1 38.15 -22.64 -20.35
N PRO A 2 39.35 -22.14 -20.04
CA PRO A 2 39.98 -22.40 -18.76
C PRO A 2 39.11 -21.82 -17.63
N GLU A 3 38.83 -22.64 -16.62
CA GLU A 3 38.11 -22.25 -15.41
C GLU A 3 38.77 -21.00 -14.81
N ARG A 4 38.05 -19.87 -14.80
CA ARG A 4 38.43 -18.73 -13.96
C ARG A 4 38.48 -19.24 -12.53
N LYS A 5 39.67 -19.31 -11.92
CA LYS A 5 39.86 -19.45 -10.48
C LYS A 5 39.12 -18.30 -9.80
N LEU A 6 37.86 -18.54 -9.41
CA LEU A 6 37.15 -17.68 -8.48
C LEU A 6 37.83 -17.90 -7.13
N LEU A 7 38.79 -17.03 -6.77
CA LEU A 7 39.37 -17.01 -5.43
C LEU A 7 38.23 -17.04 -4.40
N ASP A 8 38.30 -18.02 -3.49
CA ASP A 8 37.27 -18.33 -2.50
C ASP A 8 36.80 -17.06 -1.80
N ARG A 9 35.51 -16.75 -1.97
CA ARG A 9 34.89 -15.65 -1.25
C ARG A 9 34.73 -16.06 0.19
N ARG A 10 35.28 -15.26 1.11
CA ARG A 10 35.09 -15.45 2.55
C ARG A 10 33.59 -15.40 2.87
N TYR A 11 33.07 -16.52 3.36
CA TYR A 11 31.70 -16.62 3.84
C TYR A 11 31.56 -15.88 5.18
N MET A 12 30.58 -14.98 5.29
CA MET A 12 30.37 -14.11 6.46
C MET A 12 29.06 -14.47 7.18
N PRO A 13 29.07 -15.46 8.09
CA PRO A 13 27.84 -15.97 8.71
C PRO A 13 27.10 -14.93 9.55
N GLY A 14 27.80 -13.97 10.17
CA GLY A 14 27.17 -12.89 10.93
C GLY A 14 26.20 -12.05 10.09
N LEU A 15 26.49 -11.84 8.80
CA LEU A 15 25.59 -11.12 7.90
C LEU A 15 24.30 -11.89 7.60
N ASP A 16 24.33 -13.23 7.63
CA ASP A 16 23.10 -14.02 7.54
C ASP A 16 22.25 -13.87 8.81
N GLY A 17 22.88 -13.76 9.98
CA GLY A 17 22.17 -13.42 11.22
C GLY A 17 21.46 -12.07 11.16
N LEU A 18 22.13 -11.04 10.63
CA LEU A 18 21.50 -9.73 10.43
C LEU A 18 20.32 -9.79 9.45
N ARG A 19 20.43 -10.56 8.37
CA ARG A 19 19.30 -10.80 7.44
C ARG A 19 18.12 -11.49 8.14
N ALA A 20 18.40 -12.44 9.04
CA ALA A 20 17.37 -13.12 9.81
C ALA A 20 16.60 -12.15 10.70
N ILE A 21 17.31 -11.30 11.47
CA ILE A 21 16.68 -10.25 12.28
C ILE A 21 15.84 -9.32 11.40
N SER A 22 16.38 -8.90 10.26
CA SER A 22 15.72 -7.97 9.34
C SER A 22 14.42 -8.54 8.76
N VAL A 23 14.42 -9.80 8.28
CA VAL A 23 13.20 -10.41 7.73
C VAL A 23 12.17 -10.71 8.81
N LEU A 24 12.61 -11.11 10.02
CA LEU A 24 11.70 -11.35 11.14
C LEU A 24 11.03 -10.06 11.62
N ALA A 25 11.75 -8.94 11.64
CA ALA A 25 11.17 -7.62 11.92
C ALA A 25 10.10 -7.23 10.89
N VAL A 26 10.36 -7.45 9.59
CA VAL A 26 9.38 -7.20 8.52
C VAL A 26 8.15 -8.10 8.66
N ILE A 27 8.34 -9.38 8.99
CA ILE A 27 7.23 -10.31 9.21
C ILE A 27 6.39 -9.86 10.42
N ALA A 28 7.04 -9.48 11.53
CA ALA A 28 6.37 -8.98 12.74
C ALA A 28 5.55 -7.72 12.45
N TYR A 29 6.07 -6.81 11.62
CA TYR A 29 5.37 -5.62 11.16
C TYR A 29 4.07 -5.96 10.41
N HIS A 30 4.11 -6.92 9.48
CA HIS A 30 2.93 -7.33 8.72
C HIS A 30 1.90 -8.13 9.52
N PHE A 31 2.30 -8.70 10.65
CA PHE A 31 1.37 -9.27 11.64
C PHE A 31 0.78 -8.22 12.60
N ASN A 32 1.15 -6.94 12.47
CA ASN A 32 0.75 -5.86 13.39
C ASN A 32 1.08 -6.16 14.85
N LEU A 33 2.25 -6.77 15.11
CA LEU A 33 2.69 -7.06 16.47
C LEU A 33 3.14 -5.77 17.17
N GLN A 34 2.55 -5.48 18.34
CA GLN A 34 2.87 -4.28 19.14
C GLN A 34 4.34 -4.21 19.60
N LEU A 35 5.07 -5.33 19.62
CA LEU A 35 6.49 -5.38 19.98
C LEU A 35 7.40 -4.79 18.88
N ALA A 36 6.92 -4.68 17.64
CA ALA A 36 7.73 -4.26 16.49
C ALA A 36 6.98 -3.32 15.52
N PRO A 37 6.44 -2.18 16.00
CA PRO A 37 5.77 -1.20 15.14
C PRO A 37 6.69 -0.69 14.02
N GLY A 38 7.98 -0.53 14.31
CA GLY A 38 9.01 -0.14 13.35
C GLY A 38 9.63 -1.32 12.59
N GLY A 39 8.99 -2.49 12.53
CA GLY A 39 9.56 -3.66 11.86
C GLY A 39 9.81 -3.47 10.36
N LEU A 40 9.14 -2.51 9.72
CA LEU A 40 9.40 -2.04 8.36
C LEU A 40 10.87 -1.62 8.12
N LEU A 41 11.57 -1.19 9.17
CA LEU A 41 12.98 -0.78 9.11
C LEU A 41 13.90 -1.92 8.68
N GLY A 42 13.48 -3.18 8.84
CA GLY A 42 14.22 -4.33 8.33
C GLY A 42 14.53 -4.25 6.82
N VAL A 43 13.65 -3.63 6.03
CA VAL A 43 13.89 -3.38 4.58
C VAL A 43 15.08 -2.44 4.37
N GLY A 44 15.22 -1.41 5.20
CA GLY A 44 16.36 -0.49 5.15
C GLY A 44 17.70 -1.19 5.42
N ILE A 45 17.72 -2.15 6.35
CA ILE A 45 18.90 -2.97 6.64
C ILE A 45 19.28 -3.81 5.42
N PHE A 46 18.28 -4.40 4.72
CA PHE A 46 18.51 -5.12 3.46
C PHE A 46 19.14 -4.23 2.39
N PHE A 47 18.66 -2.99 2.23
CA PHE A 47 19.26 -2.05 1.28
C PHE A 47 20.73 -1.78 1.57
N VAL A 48 21.12 -1.53 2.82
CA VAL A 48 22.54 -1.31 3.17
C VAL A 48 23.36 -2.58 2.94
N LEU A 49 22.84 -3.75 3.32
CA LEU A 49 23.48 -5.05 3.05
C LEU A 49 23.70 -5.30 1.56
N SER A 50 22.71 -5.00 0.75
CA SER A 50 22.73 -5.16 -0.71
C SER A 50 23.76 -4.21 -1.35
N GLY A 51 23.79 -2.95 -0.91
CA GLY A 51 24.81 -1.98 -1.29
C GLY A 51 26.23 -2.47 -0.99
N TYR A 52 26.47 -2.96 0.24
CA TYR A 52 27.76 -3.46 0.68
C TYR A 52 28.21 -4.70 -0.12
N LEU A 53 27.38 -5.74 -0.15
CA LEU A 53 27.78 -7.03 -0.71
C LEU A 53 27.99 -6.99 -2.22
N ILE A 54 27.18 -6.21 -2.94
CA ILE A 54 27.33 -6.09 -4.39
C ILE A 54 28.54 -5.25 -4.75
N THR A 55 28.76 -4.15 -4.05
CA THR A 55 29.94 -3.32 -4.28
C THR A 55 31.24 -4.07 -3.93
N ASP A 56 31.28 -4.77 -2.80
CA ASP A 56 32.43 -5.59 -2.39
C ASP A 56 32.73 -6.69 -3.44
N GLN A 57 31.69 -7.37 -3.92
CA GLN A 57 31.81 -8.36 -4.99
C GLN A 57 32.39 -7.77 -6.28
N LEU A 58 31.88 -6.62 -6.74
CA LEU A 58 32.27 -6.01 -8.00
C LEU A 58 33.69 -5.41 -7.92
N MET A 59 34.02 -4.78 -6.80
CA MET A 59 35.36 -4.25 -6.54
C MET A 59 36.41 -5.35 -6.50
N SER A 60 36.07 -6.47 -5.89
CA SER A 60 36.86 -7.69 -5.85
C SER A 60 37.14 -8.21 -7.28
N GLU A 61 36.11 -8.31 -8.11
CA GLU A 61 36.25 -8.74 -9.52
C GLU A 61 37.11 -7.77 -10.35
N TRP A 62 36.95 -6.47 -10.13
CA TRP A 62 37.76 -5.43 -10.78
C TRP A 62 39.23 -5.45 -10.36
N GLN A 63 39.51 -5.69 -9.07
CA GLN A 63 40.89 -5.80 -8.58
C GLN A 63 41.62 -6.98 -9.24
N ASP A 64 40.91 -8.09 -9.43
CA ASP A 64 41.48 -9.31 -10.03
C ASP A 64 41.66 -9.18 -11.55
N ASN A 65 40.68 -8.59 -12.26
CA ASN A 65 40.61 -8.67 -13.73
C ASN A 65 40.67 -7.33 -14.48
N ARG A 66 40.68 -6.20 -13.77
CA ARG A 66 40.52 -4.83 -14.32
C ARG A 66 39.29 -4.65 -15.21
N LYS A 67 38.30 -5.54 -15.07
CA LYS A 67 37.01 -5.51 -15.77
C LYS A 67 35.93 -6.11 -14.88
N ILE A 68 34.70 -5.66 -15.09
CA ILE A 68 33.50 -6.26 -14.51
C ILE A 68 32.81 -7.06 -15.60
N ASP A 69 32.57 -8.35 -15.38
CA ASP A 69 31.82 -9.21 -16.28
C ASP A 69 30.32 -9.05 -16.01
N LEU A 70 29.72 -8.05 -16.66
CA LEU A 70 28.32 -7.65 -16.45
C LEU A 70 27.35 -8.80 -16.75
N ALA A 71 27.55 -9.49 -17.88
CA ALA A 71 26.71 -10.61 -18.28
C ALA A 71 26.75 -11.73 -17.23
N HIS A 72 27.94 -12.09 -16.74
CA HIS A 72 28.08 -13.09 -15.70
C HIS A 72 27.51 -12.63 -14.35
N PHE A 73 27.66 -11.35 -14.00
CA PHE A 73 27.04 -10.77 -12.82
C PHE A 73 25.51 -10.87 -12.87
N TRP A 74 24.87 -10.32 -13.90
CA TRP A 74 23.41 -10.32 -14.04
C TRP A 74 22.86 -11.74 -14.15
N THR A 75 23.54 -12.64 -14.86
CA THR A 75 23.11 -14.05 -14.96
C THR A 75 23.10 -14.74 -13.58
N ARG A 76 24.10 -14.50 -12.74
CA ARG A 76 24.14 -15.05 -11.37
C ARG A 76 23.01 -14.50 -10.50
N ARG A 77 22.71 -13.20 -10.61
CA ARG A 77 21.61 -12.55 -9.87
C ARG A 77 20.26 -13.06 -10.35
N ALA A 78 20.05 -13.12 -11.67
CA ALA A 78 18.85 -13.66 -12.29
C ALA A 78 18.55 -15.08 -11.83
N ARG A 79 19.53 -15.99 -11.84
CA ARG A 79 19.38 -17.37 -11.34
C ARG A 79 19.08 -17.48 -9.85
N ARG A 80 19.42 -16.45 -9.07
CA ARG A 80 19.18 -16.43 -7.63
C ARG A 80 17.79 -15.89 -7.29
N LEU A 81 17.30 -14.88 -8.00
CA LEU A 81 16.14 -14.08 -7.57
C LEU A 81 14.88 -14.39 -8.40
N LEU A 82 14.99 -14.41 -9.74
CA LEU A 82 13.83 -14.55 -10.63
C LEU A 82 13.02 -15.83 -10.43
N PRO A 83 13.62 -17.04 -10.28
CA PRO A 83 12.83 -18.27 -10.22
C PRO A 83 11.86 -18.31 -9.04
N ALA A 84 12.34 -17.93 -7.86
CA ALA A 84 11.51 -17.91 -6.66
C ALA A 84 10.44 -16.80 -6.74
N MET A 85 10.78 -15.61 -7.24
CA MET A 85 9.81 -14.54 -7.45
C MET A 85 8.70 -14.96 -8.42
N PHE A 86 9.04 -15.47 -9.61
CA PHE A 86 8.04 -15.86 -10.60
C PHE A 86 7.19 -17.03 -10.12
N SER A 87 7.76 -17.95 -9.34
CA SER A 87 7.01 -19.06 -8.76
C SER A 87 6.00 -18.56 -7.72
N MET A 88 6.40 -17.61 -6.88
CA MET A 88 5.50 -16.95 -5.93
C MET A 88 4.40 -16.19 -6.67
N LEU A 89 4.74 -15.32 -7.63
CA LEU A 89 3.76 -14.58 -8.43
C LEU A 89 2.77 -15.51 -9.13
N ALA A 90 3.25 -16.57 -9.77
CA ALA A 90 2.38 -17.52 -10.47
C ALA A 90 1.41 -18.22 -9.50
N LEU A 91 1.89 -18.69 -8.34
CA LEU A 91 1.06 -19.36 -7.35
C LEU A 91 0.06 -18.39 -6.69
N THR A 92 0.46 -17.15 -6.41
CA THR A 92 -0.45 -16.10 -5.93
C THR A 92 -1.51 -15.76 -6.98
N ALA A 93 -1.13 -15.64 -8.26
CA ALA A 93 -2.07 -15.39 -9.34
C ALA A 93 -3.07 -16.54 -9.54
N VAL A 94 -2.60 -17.79 -9.49
CA VAL A 94 -3.48 -18.98 -9.56
C VAL A 94 -4.43 -19.01 -8.37
N TRP A 95 -3.95 -18.71 -7.16
CA TRP A 95 -4.82 -18.64 -5.99
C TRP A 95 -5.91 -17.58 -6.18
N LEU A 96 -5.56 -16.37 -6.61
CA LEU A 96 -6.55 -15.32 -6.84
C LEU A 96 -7.51 -15.70 -7.97
N LEU A 97 -7.04 -16.33 -9.04
CA LEU A 97 -7.90 -16.79 -10.13
C LEU A 97 -8.95 -17.81 -9.66
N LEU A 98 -8.63 -18.62 -8.65
CA LEU A 98 -9.53 -19.65 -8.14
C LEU A 98 -10.48 -19.13 -7.05
N PHE A 99 -10.02 -18.21 -6.20
CA PHE A 99 -10.74 -17.81 -4.99
C PHE A 99 -11.21 -16.35 -4.97
N ASP A 100 -10.54 -15.44 -5.70
CA ASP A 100 -10.89 -14.02 -5.76
C ASP A 100 -10.52 -13.38 -7.13
N PRO A 101 -11.22 -13.75 -8.21
CA PRO A 101 -10.90 -13.26 -9.56
C PRO A 101 -11.07 -11.75 -9.70
N SER A 102 -11.99 -11.17 -8.91
CA SER A 102 -12.29 -9.74 -8.91
C SER A 102 -11.08 -8.92 -8.42
N ARG A 103 -10.42 -9.37 -7.36
CA ARG A 103 -9.20 -8.74 -6.85
C ARG A 103 -8.07 -8.87 -7.85
N LEU A 104 -7.88 -10.04 -8.48
CA LEU A 104 -6.87 -10.21 -9.54
C LEU A 104 -7.04 -9.19 -10.68
N ALA A 105 -8.27 -8.98 -11.13
CA ALA A 105 -8.57 -8.02 -12.19
C ALA A 105 -8.18 -6.58 -11.77
N SER A 106 -8.43 -6.21 -10.51
CA SER A 106 -8.07 -4.89 -9.97
C SER A 106 -6.56 -4.66 -9.83
N ILE A 107 -5.77 -5.70 -9.57
CA ILE A 107 -4.31 -5.60 -9.32
C ILE A 107 -3.43 -6.13 -10.47
N ARG A 108 -3.98 -6.30 -11.68
CA ARG A 108 -3.22 -6.75 -12.86
C ARG A 108 -1.99 -5.89 -13.16
N GLY A 109 -2.09 -4.58 -12.91
CA GLY A 109 -0.99 -3.64 -13.06
C GLY A 109 0.14 -3.85 -12.06
N ASP A 110 -0.20 -4.28 -10.84
CA ASP A 110 0.78 -4.62 -9.80
C ASP A 110 1.61 -5.84 -10.23
N PHE A 111 0.96 -6.87 -10.77
CA PHE A 111 1.65 -8.06 -11.28
C PHE A 111 2.58 -7.73 -12.44
N ALA A 112 2.08 -6.98 -13.45
CA ALA A 112 2.87 -6.60 -14.60
C ALA A 112 4.09 -5.76 -14.20
N SER A 113 3.90 -4.77 -13.32
CA SER A 113 4.99 -3.92 -12.83
C SER A 113 5.96 -4.67 -11.91
N ALA A 114 5.51 -5.67 -11.15
CA ALA A 114 6.37 -6.53 -10.32
C ALA A 114 7.26 -7.44 -11.17
N VAL A 115 6.73 -8.04 -12.25
CA VAL A 115 7.51 -8.85 -13.20
C VAL A 115 8.65 -8.03 -13.82
N LEU A 116 8.42 -6.74 -14.06
CA LEU A 116 9.39 -5.82 -14.64
C LEU A 116 10.30 -5.12 -13.61
N TYR A 117 10.13 -5.40 -12.31
CA TYR A 117 10.82 -4.69 -11.21
C TYR A 117 10.70 -3.15 -11.29
N PHE A 118 9.51 -2.69 -11.68
CA PHE A 118 9.12 -1.28 -11.70
C PHE A 118 7.92 -0.99 -10.76
N ASN A 119 7.54 -1.97 -9.94
CA ASN A 119 6.35 -1.90 -9.09
C ASN A 119 6.33 -0.67 -8.16
N ASN A 120 7.46 -0.26 -7.60
CA ASN A 120 7.52 0.92 -6.74
C ASN A 120 7.07 2.21 -7.46
N TRP A 121 7.48 2.41 -8.71
CA TRP A 121 7.07 3.57 -9.51
C TRP A 121 5.65 3.44 -10.04
N TRP A 122 5.22 2.23 -10.40
CA TRP A 122 3.83 1.96 -10.74
C TRP A 122 2.89 2.42 -9.61
N LEU A 123 3.19 2.02 -8.37
CA LEU A 123 2.41 2.39 -7.18
C LEU A 123 2.44 3.91 -6.94
N ILE A 124 3.60 4.57 -7.11
CA ILE A 124 3.72 6.03 -7.01
C ILE A 124 2.82 6.74 -8.03
N PHE A 125 2.89 6.36 -9.31
CA PHE A 125 2.15 7.05 -10.37
C PHE A 125 0.64 6.83 -10.29
N HIS A 126 0.22 5.66 -9.77
CA HIS A 126 -1.18 5.34 -9.56
C HIS A 126 -1.69 5.78 -8.18
N LYS A 127 -0.86 6.46 -7.38
CA LYS A 127 -1.19 6.95 -6.03
C LYS A 127 -1.74 5.84 -5.12
N VAL A 128 -1.18 4.64 -5.25
CA VAL A 128 -1.55 3.50 -4.40
C VAL A 128 -0.83 3.67 -3.08
N SER A 129 -1.59 3.75 -1.98
CA SER A 129 -1.01 3.85 -0.65
C SER A 129 -0.48 2.50 -0.16
N TYR A 130 0.68 2.51 0.49
CA TYR A 130 1.17 1.38 1.26
C TYR A 130 0.52 1.28 2.64
N PHE A 131 0.24 2.43 3.25
CA PHE A 131 -0.13 2.53 4.66
C PHE A 131 -1.63 2.78 4.85
N GLU A 132 -2.28 3.45 3.90
CA GLU A 132 -3.67 3.93 3.95
C GLU A 132 -4.59 3.22 2.96
N SER A 133 -5.03 2.00 3.29
CA SER A 133 -5.97 1.24 2.45
C SER A 133 -7.17 0.67 3.21
N PHE A 134 -8.35 0.78 2.58
CA PHE A 134 -9.62 0.23 3.09
C PHE A 134 -9.95 -1.15 2.53
N GLY A 135 -9.33 -1.53 1.41
CA GLY A 135 -9.55 -2.82 0.76
C GLY A 135 -8.54 -3.89 1.17
N PRO A 136 -8.78 -5.16 0.77
CA PRO A 136 -7.77 -6.20 0.90
C PRO A 136 -6.45 -5.73 0.27
N PRO A 137 -5.32 -5.73 0.99
CA PRO A 137 -4.06 -5.20 0.49
C PRO A 137 -3.60 -6.00 -0.73
N SER A 138 -2.86 -5.42 -1.68
CA SER A 138 -2.29 -6.23 -2.77
C SER A 138 -1.40 -7.33 -2.17
N PRO A 139 -1.61 -8.63 -2.45
CA PRO A 139 -0.82 -9.72 -1.84
C PRO A 139 0.65 -9.72 -2.28
N ILE A 140 0.99 -8.89 -3.26
CA ILE A 140 2.34 -8.66 -3.78
C ILE A 140 2.83 -7.23 -3.51
N GLY A 141 2.12 -6.49 -2.65
CA GLY A 141 2.39 -5.09 -2.38
C GLY A 141 3.79 -4.84 -1.84
N HIS A 142 4.39 -5.79 -1.10
CA HIS A 142 5.75 -5.71 -0.57
C HIS A 142 6.88 -5.79 -1.63
N LEU A 143 6.56 -6.08 -2.89
CA LEU A 143 7.56 -6.22 -3.97
C LEU A 143 8.15 -4.88 -4.42
N TRP A 144 7.58 -3.75 -4.01
CA TRP A 144 8.14 -2.41 -4.26
C TRP A 144 9.62 -2.32 -3.85
N SER A 145 10.01 -2.94 -2.73
CA SER A 145 11.38 -2.84 -2.22
C SER A 145 12.36 -3.65 -3.07
N LEU A 146 11.92 -4.80 -3.58
CA LEU A 146 12.71 -5.61 -4.52
C LEU A 146 12.91 -4.90 -5.85
N ALA A 147 11.93 -4.10 -6.30
CA ALA A 147 12.09 -3.25 -7.47
C ALA A 147 13.25 -2.25 -7.30
N ILE A 148 13.35 -1.59 -6.14
CA ILE A 148 14.49 -0.70 -5.82
C ILE A 148 15.82 -1.46 -5.84
N GLU A 149 15.87 -2.65 -5.22
CA GLU A 149 17.08 -3.46 -5.21
C GLU A 149 17.52 -3.92 -6.61
N GLU A 150 16.59 -4.42 -7.44
CA GLU A 150 16.92 -4.85 -8.80
C GLU A 150 17.34 -3.69 -9.70
N GLN A 151 16.71 -2.51 -9.57
CA GLN A 151 17.15 -1.29 -10.24
C GLN A 151 18.61 -0.97 -9.89
N PHE A 152 18.97 -1.10 -8.61
CA PHE A 152 20.36 -0.99 -8.18
C PHE A 152 21.25 -2.10 -8.77
N TYR A 153 20.82 -3.36 -8.79
CA TYR A 153 21.64 -4.45 -9.37
C TYR A 153 21.82 -4.31 -10.88
N LEU A 154 20.87 -3.70 -11.58
CA LEU A 154 20.96 -3.44 -13.00
C LEU A 154 21.94 -2.30 -13.29
N LEU A 155 21.78 -1.16 -12.61
CA LEU A 155 22.51 0.08 -12.92
C LEU A 155 23.87 0.19 -12.22
N TRP A 156 23.99 -0.28 -10.98
CA TRP A 156 25.17 -0.08 -10.15
C TRP A 156 26.47 -0.66 -10.74
N PRO A 157 26.50 -1.87 -11.34
CA PRO A 157 27.71 -2.38 -11.96
C PRO A 157 28.25 -1.49 -13.07
N LEU A 158 27.37 -0.83 -13.84
CA LEU A 158 27.74 0.12 -14.90
C LEU A 158 28.32 1.40 -14.29
N LEU A 159 27.60 1.99 -13.32
CA LEU A 159 28.03 3.21 -12.63
C LEU A 159 29.36 3.02 -11.90
N LEU A 160 29.55 1.86 -11.26
CA LEU A 160 30.79 1.54 -10.58
C LEU A 160 31.93 1.32 -11.58
N ALA A 161 31.72 0.64 -12.71
CA ALA A 161 32.74 0.48 -13.74
C ALA A 161 33.21 1.84 -14.30
N ILE A 162 32.26 2.75 -14.56
CA ILE A 162 32.53 4.13 -14.98
C ILE A 162 33.30 4.88 -13.87
N GLY A 163 32.79 4.83 -12.64
CA GLY A 163 33.42 5.47 -11.49
C GLY A 163 34.85 4.99 -11.25
N MET A 164 35.12 3.69 -11.37
CA MET A 164 36.48 3.14 -11.21
C MET A 164 37.44 3.62 -12.30
N ARG A 165 36.94 4.02 -13.48
CA ARG A 165 37.74 4.56 -14.59
C ARG A 165 38.05 6.05 -14.41
N PHE A 166 37.09 6.86 -13.94
CA PHE A 166 37.23 8.32 -13.83
C PHE A 166 37.62 8.81 -12.42
N ALA A 167 37.29 8.06 -11.38
CA ALA A 167 37.60 8.34 -9.98
C ALA A 167 38.52 7.25 -9.41
N ALA A 168 39.71 7.09 -10.00
CA ALA A 168 40.68 6.04 -9.65
C ALA A 168 41.08 6.02 -8.16
N ARG A 169 40.89 7.14 -7.42
CA ARG A 169 41.14 7.24 -5.99
C ARG A 169 39.90 6.83 -5.18
N ARG A 170 40.07 5.87 -4.27
CA ARG A 170 39.01 5.37 -3.38
C ARG A 170 38.22 6.47 -2.66
N GLY A 171 38.90 7.52 -2.19
CA GLY A 171 38.24 8.65 -1.52
C GLY A 171 37.25 9.40 -2.41
N LYS A 172 37.55 9.58 -3.71
CA LYS A 172 36.63 10.23 -4.66
C LYS A 172 35.37 9.40 -4.89
N LEU A 173 35.51 8.07 -4.95
CA LEU A 173 34.38 7.15 -5.07
C LEU A 173 33.48 7.19 -3.84
N ILE A 174 34.06 7.16 -2.64
CA ILE A 174 33.31 7.29 -1.38
C ILE A 174 32.57 8.63 -1.35
N LEU A 175 33.25 9.74 -1.67
CA LEU A 175 32.62 11.06 -1.69
C LEU A 175 31.46 11.14 -2.69
N PHE A 176 31.61 10.55 -3.89
CA PHE A 176 30.53 10.46 -4.86
C PHE A 176 29.32 9.66 -4.35
N MET A 177 29.56 8.50 -3.73
CA MET A 177 28.50 7.67 -3.13
C MET A 177 27.78 8.40 -1.99
N LEU A 178 28.53 9.04 -1.09
CA LEU A 178 27.98 9.81 0.02
C LEU A 178 27.27 11.08 -0.47
N GLY A 179 27.76 11.73 -1.52
CA GLY A 179 27.07 12.86 -2.16
C GLY A 179 25.73 12.45 -2.76
N GLY A 180 25.68 11.31 -3.47
CA GLY A 180 24.43 10.73 -3.96
C GLY A 180 23.48 10.31 -2.81
N ALA A 181 24.02 9.77 -1.72
CA ALA A 181 23.23 9.45 -0.53
C ALA A 181 22.65 10.71 0.13
N ALA A 182 23.42 11.79 0.23
CA ALA A 182 22.97 13.07 0.75
C ALA A 182 21.88 13.70 -0.13
N LEU A 183 22.04 13.67 -1.46
CA LEU A 183 21.03 14.13 -2.42
C LEU A 183 19.71 13.34 -2.28
N SER A 184 19.80 12.01 -2.15
CA SER A 184 18.64 11.14 -1.96
C SER A 184 17.94 11.40 -0.61
N ALA A 185 18.69 11.58 0.47
CA ALA A 185 18.15 11.94 1.77
C ALA A 185 17.51 13.34 1.77
N LEU A 186 18.13 14.32 1.09
CA LEU A 186 17.56 15.65 0.91
C LEU A 186 16.26 15.59 0.10
N ALA A 187 16.22 14.82 -0.98
CA ALA A 187 15.00 14.60 -1.75
C ALA A 187 13.88 14.01 -0.89
N MET A 188 14.19 13.05 -0.01
CA MET A 188 13.22 12.52 0.96
C MET A 188 12.70 13.61 1.89
N GLY A 189 13.59 14.40 2.51
CA GLY A 189 13.19 15.47 3.43
C GLY A 189 12.36 16.58 2.76
N LEU A 190 12.65 16.90 1.49
CA LEU A 190 11.90 17.92 0.74
C LEU A 190 10.53 17.42 0.24
N LEU A 191 10.43 16.13 -0.12
CA LEU A 191 9.19 15.54 -0.65
C LEU A 191 8.26 15.01 0.44
N TYR A 192 8.78 14.75 1.64
CA TYR A 192 7.97 14.29 2.76
C TYR A 192 7.10 15.42 3.29
N VAL A 193 5.81 15.11 3.47
CA VAL A 193 4.83 16.03 4.04
C VAL A 193 4.31 15.42 5.36
N PRO A 194 4.67 15.99 6.52
CA PRO A 194 4.22 15.50 7.82
C PRO A 194 2.70 15.40 7.92
N GLY A 195 2.20 14.31 8.51
CA GLY A 195 0.77 14.07 8.70
C GLY A 195 0.00 13.60 7.46
N LEU A 196 0.67 13.42 6.31
CA LEU A 196 0.10 12.73 5.15
C LEU A 196 0.69 11.33 4.99
N ASP A 197 0.03 10.51 4.16
CA ASP A 197 0.54 9.23 3.68
C ASP A 197 1.99 9.36 3.15
N PRO A 198 2.98 8.70 3.79
CA PRO A 198 4.38 8.78 3.39
C PRO A 198 4.73 7.88 2.18
N SER A 199 3.77 7.19 1.57
CA SER A 199 4.00 6.19 0.51
C SER A 199 4.90 6.68 -0.64
N ARG A 200 4.78 7.94 -1.08
CA ARG A 200 5.62 8.49 -2.16
C ARG A 200 7.11 8.46 -1.82
N VAL A 201 7.49 8.90 -0.62
CA VAL A 201 8.90 8.93 -0.20
C VAL A 201 9.37 7.56 0.28
N TYR A 202 8.44 6.70 0.68
CA TYR A 202 8.72 5.34 1.09
C TYR A 202 9.04 4.41 -0.10
N TYR A 203 8.30 4.53 -1.20
CA TYR A 203 8.50 3.77 -2.44
C TYR A 203 9.60 4.34 -3.37
N GLY A 204 9.93 5.62 -3.24
CA GLY A 204 10.81 6.30 -4.19
C GLY A 204 12.23 5.74 -4.20
N THR A 205 12.73 5.28 -5.35
CA THR A 205 14.14 4.93 -5.49
C THR A 205 15.01 6.18 -5.26
N ASP A 206 14.56 7.32 -5.76
CA ASP A 206 15.17 8.64 -5.58
C ASP A 206 15.29 9.03 -4.10
N THR A 207 14.33 8.65 -3.26
CA THR A 207 14.29 8.97 -1.83
C THR A 207 14.86 7.88 -0.93
N ARG A 208 15.18 6.67 -1.46
CA ARG A 208 15.65 5.53 -0.64
C ARG A 208 17.03 5.00 -1.03
N VAL A 209 17.56 5.38 -2.20
CA VAL A 209 18.86 4.88 -2.69
C VAL A 209 20.03 5.24 -1.77
N PHE A 210 19.88 6.23 -0.87
CA PHE A 210 20.89 6.54 0.14
C PHE A 210 21.32 5.32 0.96
N ALA A 211 20.41 4.40 1.30
CA ALA A 211 20.75 3.21 2.09
C ALA A 211 21.69 2.28 1.31
N LEU A 212 21.39 2.05 0.04
CA LEU A 212 22.24 1.29 -0.89
C LEU A 212 23.61 1.95 -1.08
N LEU A 213 23.63 3.28 -1.24
CA LEU A 213 24.87 4.05 -1.45
C LEU A 213 25.74 4.12 -0.18
N ILE A 214 25.16 4.20 1.01
CA ILE A 214 25.88 4.11 2.28
C ILE A 214 26.53 2.73 2.41
N GLY A 215 25.80 1.65 2.09
CA GLY A 215 26.36 0.30 2.04
C GLY A 215 27.49 0.17 1.02
N ALA A 216 27.32 0.75 -0.17
CA ALA A 216 28.34 0.76 -1.21
C ALA A 216 29.60 1.53 -0.78
N ALA A 217 29.44 2.70 -0.16
CA ALA A 217 30.55 3.49 0.38
C ALA A 217 31.32 2.69 1.44
N LEU A 218 30.60 1.98 2.32
CA LEU A 218 31.20 1.09 3.30
C LEU A 218 32.04 0.01 2.63
N ALA A 219 31.59 -0.62 1.55
CA ALA A 219 32.37 -1.66 0.86
C ALA A 219 33.68 -1.13 0.26
N VAL A 220 33.70 0.13 -0.20
CA VAL A 220 34.94 0.78 -0.69
C VAL A 220 35.90 1.07 0.47
N ALA A 221 35.37 1.54 1.60
CA ALA A 221 36.14 1.90 2.79
C ALA A 221 36.63 0.68 3.58
N TRP A 222 35.82 -0.39 3.63
CA TRP A 222 36.00 -1.58 4.46
C TRP A 222 35.84 -2.88 3.63
N PRO A 223 36.73 -3.16 2.66
CA PRO A 223 36.57 -4.31 1.77
C PRO A 223 36.79 -5.63 2.49
N SER A 224 35.91 -6.62 2.29
CA SER A 224 35.89 -7.88 3.05
C SER A 224 37.19 -8.67 2.93
N ARG A 225 37.83 -8.65 1.75
CA ARG A 225 39.10 -9.34 1.46
C ARG A 225 40.32 -8.76 2.20
N LYS A 226 40.24 -7.52 2.66
CA LYS A 226 41.35 -6.84 3.36
C LYS A 226 41.28 -6.96 4.89
N LEU A 227 40.23 -7.58 5.42
CA LEU A 227 40.02 -7.72 6.85
C LEU A 227 40.87 -8.88 7.38
N ALA A 228 41.87 -8.57 8.19
CA ALA A 228 42.78 -9.56 8.76
C ALA A 228 42.11 -10.38 9.87
N ASP A 229 42.51 -11.64 10.02
CA ASP A 229 41.99 -12.52 11.09
C ASP A 229 42.55 -12.13 12.48
N GLY A 230 43.76 -11.55 12.51
CA GLY A 230 44.44 -11.11 13.73
C GLY A 230 44.07 -9.69 14.14
N VAL A 231 43.12 -9.55 15.08
CA VAL A 231 42.77 -8.26 15.71
C VAL A 231 43.28 -8.23 17.15
N LYS A 232 43.97 -7.16 17.54
CA LYS A 232 44.35 -6.92 18.94
C LYS A 232 43.12 -6.94 19.84
N ARG A 233 43.24 -7.50 21.05
CA ARG A 233 42.10 -7.67 21.98
C ARG A 233 41.32 -6.38 22.25
N GLY A 234 42.01 -5.25 22.41
CA GLY A 234 41.39 -3.93 22.61
C GLY A 234 40.57 -3.46 21.40
N SER A 235 41.13 -3.56 20.18
CA SER A 235 40.42 -3.20 18.95
C SER A 235 39.20 -4.10 18.71
N ARG A 236 39.32 -5.41 19.01
CA ARG A 236 38.19 -6.34 18.95
C ARG A 236 37.07 -5.92 19.91
N ALA A 237 37.41 -5.63 21.17
CA ALA A 237 36.43 -5.23 22.18
C ALA A 237 35.71 -3.93 21.78
N MET A 238 36.44 -2.96 21.22
CA MET A 238 35.85 -1.72 20.71
C MET A 238 34.90 -1.97 19.53
N MET A 239 35.28 -2.82 18.57
CA MET A 239 34.42 -3.20 17.45
C MET A 239 33.15 -3.93 17.91
N ASP A 240 33.29 -4.89 18.82
CA ASP A 240 32.16 -5.62 19.41
C ASP A 240 31.23 -4.66 20.18
N LEU A 241 31.78 -3.70 20.93
CA LEU A 241 31.00 -2.67 21.63
C LEU A 241 30.21 -1.80 20.63
N ILE A 242 30.89 -1.23 19.63
CA ILE A 242 30.25 -0.38 18.60
C ILE A 242 29.15 -1.16 17.88
N GLY A 243 29.43 -2.38 17.43
CA GLY A 243 28.46 -3.22 16.73
C GLY A 243 27.25 -3.56 17.61
N THR A 244 27.48 -3.86 18.89
CA THR A 244 26.41 -4.19 19.83
C THR A 244 25.55 -2.98 20.15
N VAL A 245 26.15 -1.81 20.42
CA VAL A 245 25.42 -0.57 20.66
C VAL A 245 24.59 -0.17 19.44
N CYS A 246 25.16 -0.27 18.23
CA CYS A 246 24.41 0.02 17.00
C CYS A 246 23.26 -0.97 16.77
N LEU A 247 23.47 -2.26 17.04
CA LEU A 247 22.42 -3.28 16.94
C LEU A 247 21.29 -3.03 17.95
N ILE A 248 21.62 -2.69 19.19
CA ILE A 248 20.63 -2.34 20.21
C ILE A 248 19.84 -1.09 19.79
N ALA A 249 20.51 -0.06 19.26
CA ALA A 249 19.84 1.13 18.75
C ALA A 249 18.88 0.80 17.60
N ILE A 250 19.25 -0.09 16.67
CA ILE A 250 18.35 -0.58 15.60
C ILE A 250 17.14 -1.30 16.19
N LEU A 251 17.35 -2.22 17.14
CA LEU A 251 16.26 -2.97 17.77
C LEU A 251 15.32 -2.04 18.56
N TRP A 252 15.87 -1.01 19.21
CA TRP A 252 15.10 0.03 19.88
C TRP A 252 14.27 0.85 18.89
N MET A 253 14.84 1.26 17.75
CA MET A 253 14.08 1.92 16.69
C MET A 253 12.94 1.03 16.16
N ILE A 254 13.18 -0.27 15.97
CA ILE A 254 12.13 -1.23 15.56
C ILE A 254 11.00 -1.32 16.60
N ALA A 255 11.32 -1.22 17.88
CA ALA A 255 10.35 -1.34 18.96
C ALA A 255 9.56 -0.05 19.25
N GLN A 256 10.04 1.12 18.80
CA GLN A 256 9.51 2.42 19.24
C GLN A 256 9.01 3.32 18.11
N VAL A 257 9.53 3.16 16.90
CA VAL A 257 9.21 4.10 15.83
C VAL A 257 7.97 3.65 15.07
N ASP A 258 7.05 4.60 14.89
CA ASP A 258 5.84 4.45 14.10
C ASP A 258 6.06 4.88 12.63
N GLU A 259 5.38 4.22 11.68
CA GLU A 259 5.47 4.51 10.25
C GLU A 259 5.05 5.93 9.84
N TYR A 260 4.18 6.60 10.59
CA TYR A 260 3.76 7.98 10.33
C TYR A 260 4.64 9.01 11.03
N GLY A 261 5.57 8.57 11.89
CA GLY A 261 6.48 9.42 12.63
C GLY A 261 7.42 10.22 11.72
N SER A 262 7.33 11.55 11.77
CA SER A 262 8.14 12.46 10.93
C SER A 262 9.66 12.28 11.11
N PHE A 263 10.09 11.81 12.28
CA PHE A 263 11.48 11.45 12.55
C PHE A 263 12.06 10.51 11.48
N LEU A 264 11.30 9.51 11.01
CA LEU A 264 11.78 8.55 10.00
C LEU A 264 12.25 9.25 8.72
N TYR A 265 11.45 10.18 8.24
CA TYR A 265 11.61 10.78 6.92
C TYR A 265 12.51 12.02 6.91
N TYR A 266 12.70 12.68 8.07
CA TYR A 266 13.65 13.79 8.22
C TYR A 266 15.08 13.37 8.62
N GLY A 267 15.36 12.07 8.75
CA GLY A 267 16.72 11.59 9.01
C GLY A 267 16.80 10.24 9.71
N GLY A 268 15.73 9.76 10.33
CA GLY A 268 15.70 8.49 11.04
C GLY A 268 16.08 7.30 10.14
N LEU A 269 15.64 7.29 8.88
CA LEU A 269 16.04 6.24 7.93
C LEU A 269 17.51 6.34 7.48
N VAL A 270 18.08 7.55 7.47
CA VAL A 270 19.53 7.76 7.23
C VAL A 270 20.32 7.28 8.44
N LEU A 271 19.89 7.61 9.65
CA LEU A 271 20.46 7.12 10.89
C LEU A 271 20.45 5.59 10.93
N LEU A 272 19.32 4.96 10.63
CA LEU A 272 19.22 3.50 10.48
C LEU A 272 20.26 2.96 9.50
N SER A 273 20.47 3.65 8.37
CA SER A 273 21.41 3.21 7.34
C SER A 273 22.87 3.28 7.82
N VAL A 274 23.22 4.32 8.57
CA VAL A 274 24.54 4.49 9.19
C VAL A 274 24.77 3.45 10.30
N LEU A 275 23.78 3.24 11.17
CA LEU A 275 23.84 2.20 12.21
C LEU A 275 23.98 0.81 11.58
N SER A 276 23.21 0.53 10.52
CA SER A 276 23.29 -0.73 9.77
C SER A 276 24.67 -0.90 9.14
N ALA A 277 25.25 0.15 8.56
CA ALA A 277 26.60 0.11 8.01
C ALA A 277 27.65 -0.20 9.09
N ALA A 278 27.54 0.41 10.28
CA ALA A 278 28.42 0.11 11.41
C ALA A 278 28.31 -1.37 11.85
N VAL A 279 27.08 -1.89 11.98
CA VAL A 279 26.85 -3.31 12.30
C VAL A 279 27.43 -4.21 11.20
N ILE A 280 27.18 -3.92 9.93
CA ILE A 280 27.72 -4.69 8.79
C ILE A 280 29.25 -4.70 8.80
N ALA A 281 29.90 -3.57 9.10
CA ALA A 281 31.35 -3.47 9.19
C ALA A 281 31.94 -4.42 10.26
N VAL A 282 31.28 -4.49 11.41
CA VAL A 282 31.66 -5.37 12.53
C VAL A 282 31.39 -6.84 12.19
N LEU A 283 30.25 -7.15 11.58
CA LEU A 283 29.87 -8.53 11.23
C LEU A 283 30.67 -9.11 10.07
N ALA A 284 31.10 -8.27 9.14
CA ALA A 284 31.99 -8.66 8.05
C ALA A 284 33.41 -8.99 8.53
N HIS A 285 33.80 -8.44 9.69
CA HIS A 285 35.13 -8.66 10.23
C HIS A 285 35.24 -10.04 10.91
N PRO A 286 36.18 -10.92 10.52
CA PRO A 286 36.30 -12.29 11.03
C PRO A 286 36.63 -12.36 12.53
N GLY A 287 37.40 -11.38 13.02
CA GLY A 287 37.88 -11.34 14.39
C GLY A 287 36.89 -10.88 15.46
N THR A 288 35.62 -10.58 15.12
CA THR A 288 34.62 -10.05 16.08
C THR A 288 33.80 -11.18 16.70
N ARG A 289 33.46 -11.05 17.99
CA ARG A 289 32.60 -12.04 18.67
C ARG A 289 31.16 -11.88 18.21
N LEU A 290 30.71 -10.65 17.98
CA LEU A 290 29.34 -10.38 17.53
C LEU A 290 29.00 -11.13 16.23
N SER A 291 29.95 -11.25 15.30
CA SER A 291 29.78 -12.05 14.08
C SER A 291 29.54 -13.54 14.36
N ALA A 292 30.23 -14.12 15.34
CA ALA A 292 30.04 -15.51 15.75
C ALA A 292 28.67 -15.72 16.42
N TRP A 293 28.23 -14.79 17.26
CA TRP A 293 26.93 -14.85 17.95
C TRP A 293 25.76 -14.76 16.97
N LEU A 294 25.82 -13.84 16.01
CA LEU A 294 24.80 -13.74 14.95
C LEU A 294 24.92 -14.86 13.91
N GLY A 295 26.08 -15.50 13.81
CA GLY A 295 26.35 -16.62 12.91
C GLY A 295 25.84 -17.99 13.40
N VAL A 296 25.13 -18.05 14.53
CA VAL A 296 24.57 -19.32 15.06
C VAL A 296 23.64 -19.99 14.07
N LYS A 297 23.56 -21.33 14.14
CA LYS A 297 22.85 -22.16 13.15
C LYS A 297 21.39 -21.73 12.89
N PRO A 298 20.56 -21.40 13.91
CA PRO A 298 19.17 -21.00 13.65
C PRO A 298 19.06 -19.71 12.85
N LEU A 299 19.75 -18.65 13.28
CA LEU A 299 19.74 -17.36 12.58
C LEU A 299 20.34 -17.48 11.19
N ARG A 300 21.43 -18.23 11.03
CA ARG A 300 22.02 -18.51 9.72
C ARG A 300 21.03 -19.24 8.79
N TRP A 301 20.28 -20.21 9.29
CA TRP A 301 19.31 -20.97 8.49
C TRP A 301 18.21 -20.06 7.93
N ILE A 302 17.70 -19.14 8.78
CA ILE A 302 16.71 -18.13 8.41
C ILE A 302 17.34 -17.13 7.42
N GLY A 303 18.52 -16.61 7.75
CA GLY A 303 19.23 -15.60 6.97
C GLY A 303 19.52 -16.02 5.54
N VAL A 304 19.96 -17.27 5.35
CA VAL A 304 20.19 -17.85 4.03
C VAL A 304 18.91 -17.92 3.20
N ARG A 305 17.74 -18.10 3.85
CA ARG A 305 16.40 -18.18 3.24
C ARG A 305 15.60 -16.89 3.31
N SER A 306 16.22 -15.80 3.78
CA SER A 306 15.53 -14.53 4.02
C SER A 306 14.82 -13.99 2.78
N TYR A 307 15.38 -14.20 1.58
CA TYR A 307 14.72 -13.86 0.32
C TYR A 307 13.41 -14.62 0.11
N GLY A 308 13.43 -15.96 0.22
CA GLY A 308 12.24 -16.81 0.12
C GLY A 308 11.21 -16.44 1.19
N LEU A 309 11.63 -16.25 2.44
CA LEU A 309 10.75 -15.79 3.52
C LEU A 309 10.12 -14.43 3.21
N TYR A 310 10.90 -13.49 2.71
CA TYR A 310 10.43 -12.16 2.34
C TYR A 310 9.37 -12.22 1.23
N ILE A 311 9.57 -13.02 0.18
CA ILE A 311 8.56 -13.07 -0.90
C ILE A 311 7.29 -13.83 -0.50
N TRP A 312 7.40 -14.88 0.31
CA TRP A 312 6.27 -15.77 0.63
C TRP A 312 5.43 -15.30 1.82
N HIS A 313 5.99 -14.59 2.80
CA HIS A 313 5.23 -14.22 4.00
C HIS A 313 4.02 -13.33 3.70
N TYR A 314 4.20 -12.33 2.83
CA TYR A 314 3.16 -11.33 2.63
C TYR A 314 1.94 -11.85 1.85
N PRO A 315 2.06 -12.61 0.75
CA PRO A 315 0.90 -13.26 0.13
C PRO A 315 0.16 -14.18 1.10
N VAL A 316 0.87 -14.94 1.94
CA VAL A 316 0.25 -15.81 2.95
C VAL A 316 -0.57 -14.97 3.93
N ILE A 317 -0.02 -13.87 4.44
CA ILE A 317 -0.72 -12.96 5.34
C ILE A 317 -1.92 -12.32 4.62
N ALA A 318 -1.71 -11.72 3.45
CA ALA A 318 -2.69 -10.90 2.73
C ALA A 318 -3.85 -11.69 2.10
N LEU A 319 -3.68 -12.99 1.86
CA LEU A 319 -4.73 -13.86 1.31
C LEU A 319 -5.49 -14.64 2.39
N SER A 320 -4.88 -14.87 3.56
CA SER A 320 -5.51 -15.66 4.63
C SER A 320 -5.99 -14.82 5.83
N THR A 321 -5.67 -13.53 5.87
CA THR A 321 -6.21 -12.61 6.87
C THR A 321 -7.57 -12.12 6.39
N PRO A 322 -8.64 -12.24 7.21
CA PRO A 322 -9.93 -11.70 6.85
C PRO A 322 -9.85 -10.20 6.56
N SER A 323 -10.62 -9.71 5.59
CA SER A 323 -10.66 -8.30 5.21
C SER A 323 -11.03 -7.37 6.38
N VAL A 324 -11.66 -7.93 7.41
CA VAL A 324 -11.89 -7.24 8.67
C VAL A 324 -11.64 -8.18 9.83
N ASP A 325 -10.70 -7.80 10.68
CA ASP A 325 -10.28 -8.55 11.86
C ASP A 325 -10.83 -7.86 13.12
N THR A 326 -12.14 -8.01 13.36
CA THR A 326 -12.82 -7.40 14.52
C THR A 326 -12.50 -8.07 15.85
N GLU A 327 -11.89 -9.26 15.82
CA GLU A 327 -11.56 -10.06 17.01
C GLU A 327 -10.14 -9.80 17.54
N GLY A 328 -9.40 -8.87 16.93
CA GLY A 328 -8.02 -8.57 17.29
C GLY A 328 -7.03 -9.65 16.83
N VAL A 329 -5.81 -9.61 17.38
CA VAL A 329 -4.69 -10.43 16.93
C VAL A 329 -4.89 -11.91 17.31
N SER A 330 -5.29 -12.76 16.36
CA SER A 330 -5.39 -14.21 16.57
C SER A 330 -4.02 -14.88 16.55
N VAL A 331 -3.55 -15.34 17.72
CA VAL A 331 -2.26 -16.04 17.87
C VAL A 331 -2.21 -17.31 17.02
N LEU A 332 -3.28 -18.10 17.01
CA LEU A 332 -3.33 -19.34 16.21
C LEU A 332 -3.16 -19.05 14.71
N ARG A 333 -3.83 -18.01 14.20
CA ARG A 333 -3.71 -17.58 12.80
C ARG A 333 -2.28 -17.16 12.47
N ILE A 334 -1.64 -16.36 13.33
CA ILE A 334 -0.24 -15.96 13.16
C ILE A 334 0.68 -17.18 13.12
N VAL A 335 0.52 -18.13 14.04
CA VAL A 335 1.36 -19.33 14.09
C VAL A 335 1.21 -20.15 12.81
N ILE A 336 -0.01 -20.33 12.30
CA ILE A 336 -0.26 -21.03 11.03
C ILE A 336 0.34 -20.26 9.86
N GLN A 337 0.11 -18.95 9.75
CA GLN A 337 0.65 -18.11 8.68
C GLN A 337 2.18 -18.12 8.67
N LEU A 338 2.81 -18.04 9.85
CA LEU A 338 4.25 -18.12 10.00
C LEU A 338 4.78 -19.50 9.58
N ALA A 339 4.16 -20.58 10.04
CA ALA A 339 4.53 -21.95 9.68
C ALA A 339 4.44 -22.17 8.16
N VAL A 340 3.34 -21.76 7.53
CA VAL A 340 3.15 -21.86 6.07
C VAL A 340 4.20 -21.05 5.33
N SER A 341 4.48 -19.81 5.77
CA SER A 341 5.51 -18.96 5.16
C SER A 341 6.90 -19.61 5.22
N PHE A 342 7.26 -20.22 6.35
CA PHE A 342 8.53 -20.93 6.52
C PHE A 342 8.60 -22.20 5.66
N ILE A 343 7.51 -22.98 5.58
CA ILE A 343 7.42 -24.17 4.75
C ILE A 343 7.58 -23.79 3.27
N LEU A 344 6.81 -22.81 2.79
CA LEU A 344 6.89 -22.35 1.39
C LEU A 344 8.28 -21.81 1.05
N ALA A 345 8.89 -21.01 1.93
CA ALA A 345 10.26 -20.55 1.73
C ALA A 345 11.27 -21.70 1.71
N ALA A 346 11.12 -22.70 2.58
CA ALA A 346 12.02 -23.86 2.63
C ALA A 346 11.87 -24.76 1.38
N LEU A 347 10.64 -24.98 0.91
CA LEU A 347 10.34 -25.74 -0.30
C LEU A 347 10.84 -24.99 -1.55
N SER A 348 10.55 -23.69 -1.66
CA SER A 348 11.03 -22.83 -2.74
C SER A 348 12.56 -22.83 -2.80
N TRP A 349 13.22 -22.69 -1.65
CA TRP A 349 14.67 -22.77 -1.57
C TRP A 349 15.23 -24.11 -2.08
N LYS A 350 14.69 -25.22 -1.58
CA LYS A 350 15.21 -26.57 -1.86
C LYS A 350 14.95 -27.02 -3.29
N TYR A 351 13.77 -26.74 -3.82
CA TYR A 351 13.30 -27.31 -5.10
C TYR A 351 13.42 -26.34 -6.28
N ILE A 352 13.51 -25.03 -6.03
CA ILE A 352 13.53 -24.02 -7.09
C ILE A 352 14.87 -23.26 -7.05
N GLU A 353 15.15 -22.55 -5.96
CA GLU A 353 16.30 -21.63 -5.89
C GLU A 353 17.64 -22.38 -5.96
N GLU A 354 17.86 -23.38 -5.11
CA GLU A 354 19.13 -24.08 -5.00
C GLU A 354 19.50 -24.88 -6.26
N PRO A 355 18.60 -25.66 -6.88
CA PRO A 355 18.89 -26.36 -8.12
C PRO A 355 19.27 -25.40 -9.25
N ILE A 356 18.52 -24.30 -9.41
CA ILE A 356 18.75 -23.33 -10.48
C ILE A 356 20.06 -22.55 -10.24
N ARG A 357 20.33 -22.16 -9.00
CA ARG A 357 21.60 -21.53 -8.60
C ARG A 357 22.80 -22.44 -8.89
N ARG A 358 22.67 -23.75 -8.68
CA ARG A 358 23.70 -24.76 -9.00
C ARG A 358 23.71 -25.20 -10.47
N GLY A 359 23.02 -24.48 -11.37
CA GLY A 359 23.09 -24.71 -12.81
C GLY A 359 22.18 -25.81 -13.36
N ALA A 360 21.11 -26.19 -12.65
CA ALA A 360 20.11 -27.13 -13.17
C ALA A 360 19.53 -26.67 -14.52
N LEU A 361 19.22 -25.37 -14.69
CA LEU A 361 18.75 -24.84 -15.98
C LEU A 361 19.77 -25.02 -17.11
N SER A 362 21.06 -24.83 -16.82
CA SER A 362 22.11 -25.04 -17.81
C SER A 362 22.23 -26.51 -18.22
N ARG A 363 22.04 -27.46 -17.28
CA ARG A 363 22.02 -28.90 -17.55
C ARG A 363 20.78 -29.32 -18.34
N VAL A 364 19.61 -28.78 -17.99
CA VAL A 364 18.36 -29.00 -18.74
C VAL A 364 18.50 -28.42 -20.15
N TRP A 365 19.04 -27.22 -20.30
CA TRP A 365 19.30 -26.60 -21.60
C TRP A 365 20.22 -27.44 -22.48
N GLN A 366 21.30 -27.99 -21.91
CA GLN A 366 22.21 -28.90 -22.61
C GLN A 366 21.48 -30.18 -23.06
N ARG A 367 20.63 -30.76 -22.21
CA ARG A 367 19.79 -31.92 -22.57
C ARG A 367 18.74 -31.58 -23.64
N VAL A 368 18.11 -30.41 -23.59
CA VAL A 368 17.15 -29.97 -24.61
C VAL A 368 17.86 -29.69 -25.95
N ARG A 369 19.10 -29.18 -25.91
CA ARG A 369 19.95 -29.05 -27.10
C ARG A 369 20.35 -30.40 -27.69
N THR A 370 20.34 -31.50 -26.94
CA THR A 370 20.54 -32.84 -27.52
C THR A 370 19.27 -33.43 -28.14
N ILE A 371 18.09 -32.82 -27.92
CA ILE A 371 16.83 -33.25 -28.55
C ILE A 371 16.83 -32.81 -30.04
N PRO A 372 16.44 -33.67 -31.00
CA PRO A 372 16.31 -33.32 -32.41
C PRO A 372 15.39 -32.12 -32.62
N ALA A 373 15.72 -31.25 -33.59
CA ALA A 373 15.03 -29.97 -33.80
C ALA A 373 13.49 -30.08 -33.94
N GLY A 374 13.00 -31.18 -34.53
CA GLY A 374 11.56 -31.45 -34.68
C GLY A 374 10.80 -31.65 -33.36
N LYS A 375 11.46 -32.18 -32.32
CA LYS A 375 10.86 -32.40 -30.99
C LYS A 375 11.10 -31.24 -30.01
N ARG A 376 12.04 -30.34 -30.32
CA ARG A 376 12.28 -29.13 -29.50
C ARG A 376 11.06 -28.22 -29.46
N ARG A 377 10.31 -28.11 -30.58
CA ARG A 377 9.07 -27.29 -30.64
C ARG A 377 8.03 -27.74 -29.61
N VAL A 378 7.86 -29.05 -29.40
CA VAL A 378 6.91 -29.60 -28.43
C VAL A 378 7.30 -29.27 -26.99
N VAL A 379 8.59 -29.37 -26.64
CA VAL A 379 9.11 -29.01 -25.31
C VAL A 379 8.97 -27.51 -25.04
N TRP A 380 9.22 -26.68 -26.04
CA TRP A 380 9.05 -25.24 -25.94
C TRP A 380 7.60 -24.81 -25.83
N LEU A 381 6.71 -25.41 -26.63
CA LEU A 381 5.27 -25.17 -26.53
C LEU A 381 4.73 -25.62 -25.16
N ALA A 382 5.17 -26.75 -24.61
CA ALA A 382 4.78 -27.20 -23.28
C ALA A 382 5.29 -26.29 -22.15
N ALA A 383 6.48 -25.68 -22.30
CA ALA A 383 7.04 -24.75 -21.32
C ALA A 383 6.45 -23.34 -21.40
N ILE A 384 6.06 -22.90 -22.60
CA ILE A 384 5.51 -21.56 -22.88
C ILE A 384 3.99 -21.54 -22.68
N CYS A 385 3.28 -22.65 -22.93
CA CYS A 385 1.83 -22.74 -22.77
C CYS A 385 1.32 -22.25 -21.41
N PRO A 386 1.88 -22.65 -20.25
CA PRO A 386 1.40 -22.17 -18.95
C PRO A 386 1.55 -20.64 -18.79
N ILE A 387 2.65 -20.08 -19.32
CA ILE A 387 2.96 -18.64 -19.25
C ILE A 387 2.03 -17.85 -20.17
N VAL A 388 1.81 -18.35 -21.39
CA VAL A 388 0.90 -17.74 -22.37
C VAL A 388 -0.56 -17.89 -21.93
N LEU A 389 -0.95 -19.02 -21.35
CA LEU A 389 -2.29 -19.23 -20.79
C LEU A 389 -2.53 -18.34 -19.56
N LEU A 390 -1.53 -18.11 -18.70
CA LEU A 390 -1.61 -17.09 -17.65
C LEU A 390 -1.79 -15.69 -18.25
N ALA A 391 -0.98 -15.32 -19.23
CA ALA A 391 -1.03 -14.00 -19.86
C ALA A 391 -2.35 -13.75 -20.61
N ILE A 392 -2.88 -14.76 -21.31
CA ILE A 392 -4.16 -14.73 -22.00
C ILE A 392 -5.31 -14.71 -20.99
N SER A 393 -5.23 -15.45 -19.88
CA SER A 393 -6.26 -15.40 -18.83
C SER A 393 -6.34 -14.01 -18.17
N CYS A 394 -5.20 -13.33 -18.02
CA CYS A 394 -5.17 -11.92 -17.60
C CYS A 394 -5.74 -10.95 -18.65
N ASN A 395 -5.76 -11.33 -19.93
CA ASN A 395 -6.21 -10.45 -21.03
C ASN A 395 -7.68 -10.71 -21.45
N ASN A 396 -8.16 -11.96 -21.42
CA ASN A 396 -9.51 -12.34 -21.86
C ASN A 396 -10.62 -11.99 -20.86
N GLY A 397 -10.27 -11.67 -19.61
CA GLY A 397 -11.19 -11.02 -18.67
C GLY A 397 -11.64 -9.61 -19.11
N ALA A 398 -10.91 -8.98 -20.04
CA ALA A 398 -11.26 -7.67 -20.58
C ALA A 398 -12.45 -7.69 -21.56
N GLY A 399 -12.77 -8.84 -22.18
CA GLY A 399 -13.84 -8.91 -23.20
C GLY A 399 -15.26 -9.01 -22.65
N HIS A 400 -15.43 -9.55 -21.43
CA HIS A 400 -16.75 -9.85 -20.86
C HIS A 400 -17.16 -8.91 -19.72
N SER A 401 -16.28 -7.99 -19.30
CA SER A 401 -16.61 -7.00 -18.25
C SER A 401 -16.75 -5.57 -18.77
N VAL A 402 -16.43 -5.27 -20.04
CA VAL A 402 -16.55 -3.90 -20.57
C VAL A 402 -18.02 -3.49 -20.81
N THR A 403 -18.94 -4.44 -20.91
CA THR A 403 -20.39 -4.17 -20.96
C THR A 403 -21.05 -4.07 -19.57
N THR A 404 -20.37 -4.41 -18.48
CA THR A 404 -20.90 -4.33 -17.10
C THR A 404 -20.12 -3.39 -16.17
N ALA A 405 -18.88 -3.01 -16.51
CA ALA A 405 -18.06 -2.08 -15.73
C ALA A 405 -18.27 -0.59 -16.06
N LYS A 406 -19.25 -0.25 -16.90
CA LYS A 406 -19.70 1.14 -17.10
C LYS A 406 -20.89 1.53 -16.20
N ALA A 407 -21.23 0.69 -15.21
CA ALA A 407 -22.36 0.88 -14.30
C ALA A 407 -21.98 1.17 -12.83
N SER A 408 -20.74 1.50 -12.50
CA SER A 408 -20.36 1.89 -11.13
C SER A 408 -19.48 3.15 -11.05
N THR A 409 -19.41 3.94 -12.12
CA THR A 409 -18.89 5.30 -12.09
C THR A 409 -20.04 6.27 -12.35
N GLY A 410 -20.54 6.90 -11.29
CA GLY A 410 -21.43 8.06 -11.36
C GLY A 410 -22.87 7.77 -11.76
N THR A 411 -23.70 7.32 -10.83
CA THR A 411 -25.13 7.66 -10.90
C THR A 411 -25.27 9.11 -10.50
N ALA A 412 -25.14 10.01 -11.47
CA ALA A 412 -25.73 11.33 -11.37
C ALA A 412 -27.25 11.10 -11.27
N VAL A 413 -27.79 11.26 -10.06
CA VAL A 413 -29.22 11.46 -9.88
C VAL A 413 -29.51 12.83 -10.48
N GLN A 414 -30.22 12.81 -11.60
CA GLN A 414 -30.68 14.00 -12.28
C GLN A 414 -31.85 14.56 -11.45
N ASP A 415 -31.58 15.64 -10.71
CA ASP A 415 -32.59 16.45 -10.06
C ASP A 415 -33.56 17.01 -11.09
N SER A 416 -34.81 16.54 -11.04
CA SER A 416 -35.96 17.20 -11.64
C SER A 416 -36.51 18.23 -10.65
N VAL A 417 -35.88 19.40 -10.58
CA VAL A 417 -36.45 20.57 -9.90
C VAL A 417 -37.11 21.48 -10.92
N LEU A 418 -38.43 21.61 -10.74
CA LEU A 418 -39.34 22.59 -11.33
C LEU A 418 -38.72 24.00 -11.43
N ARG A 419 -38.80 24.60 -12.63
CA ARG A 419 -38.89 26.06 -12.78
C ARG A 419 -39.94 26.44 -13.82
N PRO A 420 -40.59 27.60 -13.65
CA PRO A 420 -41.89 27.91 -14.24
C PRO A 420 -41.78 28.40 -15.68
N GLY A 421 -42.88 28.22 -16.41
CA GLY A 421 -42.98 28.55 -17.82
C GLY A 421 -42.78 30.04 -18.13
N SER A 422 -42.18 30.29 -19.28
CA SER A 422 -42.47 31.45 -20.12
C SER A 422 -42.08 31.14 -21.57
N SER A 423 -42.78 31.83 -22.45
CA SER A 423 -43.12 31.58 -23.84
C SER A 423 -42.04 31.92 -24.89
N SER A 424 -42.40 31.63 -26.16
CA SER A 424 -41.83 32.04 -27.45
C SER A 424 -40.58 31.26 -27.90
N GLY A 425 -40.49 30.63 -29.06
CA GLY A 425 -41.17 30.83 -30.35
C GLY A 425 -40.10 31.29 -31.35
N LEU A 426 -39.69 30.42 -32.30
CA LEU A 426 -39.30 30.73 -33.69
C LEU A 426 -38.53 29.56 -34.35
N THR A 427 -39.23 28.94 -35.28
CA THR A 427 -38.84 28.43 -36.61
C THR A 427 -37.46 28.78 -37.17
N GLN A 428 -36.74 27.77 -37.66
CA GLN A 428 -35.90 27.75 -38.88
C GLN A 428 -35.80 26.26 -39.33
N THR A 429 -36.50 25.74 -40.35
CA THR A 429 -36.27 25.81 -41.81
C THR A 429 -34.81 25.75 -42.27
N GLY A 430 -34.46 24.69 -43.02
CA GLY A 430 -33.25 24.66 -43.85
C GLY A 430 -32.79 23.25 -44.22
N LYS A 431 -33.28 22.74 -45.36
CA LYS A 431 -32.92 21.47 -46.01
C LYS A 431 -31.54 21.54 -46.71
N SER A 432 -31.13 20.35 -47.19
CA SER A 432 -30.34 20.03 -48.40
C SER A 432 -28.94 19.46 -48.08
N ASP A 433 -28.42 18.39 -48.67
CA ASP A 433 -28.83 17.45 -49.75
C ASP A 433 -28.12 16.10 -49.52
N GLY A 434 -28.72 14.94 -49.81
CA GLY A 434 -28.55 14.21 -51.10
C GLY A 434 -27.53 13.06 -50.93
N ALA A 435 -27.68 11.82 -51.39
CA ALA A 435 -28.58 11.22 -52.38
C ALA A 435 -28.45 9.67 -52.34
N LYS A 436 -29.57 8.97 -52.65
CA LYS A 436 -29.74 7.77 -53.53
C LYS A 436 -28.98 6.46 -53.20
N ASN A 437 -29.49 5.24 -53.45
CA ASN A 437 -30.78 4.64 -53.76
C ASN A 437 -30.58 3.10 -53.82
N ALA A 438 -31.71 2.37 -53.83
CA ALA A 438 -31.94 0.97 -54.26
C ALA A 438 -31.76 -0.13 -53.17
N ALA A 439 -32.82 -0.70 -52.58
CA ALA A 439 -33.97 -1.49 -53.10
C ALA A 439 -33.67 -3.01 -53.16
N GLY A 440 -34.52 -3.82 -52.50
CA GLY A 440 -34.62 -5.26 -52.76
C GLY A 440 -35.01 -6.17 -51.58
N HIS A 441 -36.32 -6.29 -51.33
CA HIS A 441 -37.06 -7.55 -51.05
C HIS A 441 -36.42 -8.70 -50.24
N ASN A 442 -37.00 -9.05 -49.09
CA ASN A 442 -37.81 -10.28 -48.89
C ASN A 442 -38.12 -10.56 -47.41
N ARG A 443 -39.40 -10.77 -47.09
CA ARG A 443 -39.87 -11.66 -45.99
C ARG A 443 -40.10 -13.04 -46.62
N PRO A 444 -40.02 -14.15 -45.85
CA PRO A 444 -41.24 -14.63 -45.21
C PRO A 444 -41.10 -15.22 -43.80
N ASN A 445 -42.23 -15.09 -43.12
CA ASN A 445 -42.82 -15.79 -41.98
C ASN A 445 -42.34 -17.24 -41.66
N THR A 446 -42.24 -17.55 -40.37
CA THR A 446 -42.62 -18.86 -39.81
C THR A 446 -43.21 -18.70 -38.41
N GLN A 447 -44.45 -19.20 -38.26
CA GLN A 447 -45.23 -19.37 -37.03
C GLN A 447 -44.95 -20.74 -36.37
N GLY A 448 -45.24 -20.83 -35.08
CA GLY A 448 -45.48 -22.05 -34.30
C GLY A 448 -45.65 -21.71 -32.81
N THR A 449 -46.85 -21.33 -32.34
CA THR A 449 -47.93 -22.15 -31.73
C THR A 449 -47.70 -22.59 -30.28
N MET A 450 -48.46 -22.00 -29.32
CA MET A 450 -49.51 -22.64 -28.49
C MET A 450 -49.83 -21.83 -27.20
N ASP A 451 -50.91 -21.06 -27.27
CA ASP A 451 -52.11 -20.92 -26.40
C ASP A 451 -52.14 -20.96 -24.85
N PRO A 452 -53.18 -20.31 -24.26
CA PRO A 452 -53.20 -19.70 -22.92
C PRO A 452 -54.22 -20.39 -21.96
N ILE A 453 -54.77 -19.64 -20.96
CA ILE A 453 -55.90 -19.93 -20.02
C ILE A 453 -55.37 -19.96 -18.56
N LYS A 454 -55.89 -19.23 -17.54
CA LYS A 454 -57.28 -18.94 -17.13
C LYS A 454 -57.34 -17.77 -16.14
N ASP A 455 -58.49 -17.13 -16.08
CA ASP A 455 -58.84 -15.96 -15.27
C ASP A 455 -60.08 -16.26 -14.37
N LYS A 456 -60.30 -15.42 -13.34
CA LYS A 456 -61.53 -15.17 -12.50
C LYS A 456 -61.88 -16.06 -11.27
N PRO A 457 -62.74 -15.60 -10.30
CA PRO A 457 -63.51 -14.31 -10.21
C PRO A 457 -63.59 -13.54 -8.84
N ILE A 458 -63.72 -12.22 -8.93
CA ILE A 458 -64.71 -11.23 -8.38
C ILE A 458 -65.39 -11.41 -6.99
N LYS A 459 -65.38 -10.34 -6.17
CA LYS A 459 -66.59 -9.77 -5.49
C LYS A 459 -66.40 -8.30 -5.05
N GLU A 460 -67.30 -7.44 -5.55
CA GLU A 460 -67.52 -6.04 -5.13
C GLU A 460 -68.54 -5.96 -3.97
N THR A 461 -68.40 -4.95 -3.10
CA THR A 461 -69.52 -4.31 -2.38
C THR A 461 -69.20 -2.85 -2.01
N SER A 462 -69.76 -1.93 -2.81
CA SER A 462 -70.49 -0.68 -2.48
C SER A 462 -70.26 0.16 -1.20
N VAL A 463 -69.95 1.45 -1.46
CA VAL A 463 -70.56 2.72 -0.99
C VAL A 463 -70.18 3.34 0.37
N GLY A 464 -69.70 4.60 0.30
CA GLY A 464 -69.68 5.56 1.41
C GLY A 464 -69.03 6.91 1.02
N ASN A 465 -69.82 7.83 0.49
CA ASN A 465 -69.43 9.22 0.17
C ASN A 465 -69.33 10.05 1.47
N GLY A 466 -68.18 10.69 1.74
CA GLY A 466 -67.93 11.48 2.95
C GLY A 466 -66.99 12.67 2.70
N GLN A 467 -67.46 13.86 3.07
CA GLN A 467 -66.95 15.18 2.73
C GLN A 467 -65.46 15.44 2.98
N LYS A 468 -64.85 16.18 2.04
CA LYS A 468 -63.60 16.95 2.23
C LYS A 468 -63.82 18.03 3.30
N GLY A 469 -63.26 17.83 4.49
CA GLY A 469 -62.98 18.89 5.45
C GLY A 469 -61.58 19.43 5.23
N THR A 470 -61.48 20.69 4.79
CA THR A 470 -60.24 21.48 4.79
C THR A 470 -59.83 21.76 6.24
N ILE A 471 -58.70 21.20 6.66
CA ILE A 471 -58.01 21.58 7.90
C ILE A 471 -56.99 22.68 7.52
N PRO A 472 -57.01 23.87 8.16
CA PRO A 472 -56.02 24.91 7.88
C PRO A 472 -54.62 24.48 8.33
N PRO A 473 -53.53 25.02 7.75
CA PRO A 473 -52.18 24.65 8.13
C PRO A 473 -51.96 25.05 9.59
N LYS A 474 -51.64 24.07 10.42
CA LYS A 474 -51.20 24.30 11.79
C LYS A 474 -49.82 24.96 11.71
N GLU A 475 -49.72 26.20 12.17
CA GLU A 475 -48.42 26.88 12.34
C GLU A 475 -47.48 25.96 13.13
N ALA A 476 -46.34 25.64 12.50
CA ALA A 476 -45.25 24.90 13.10
C ALA A 476 -44.74 25.64 14.34
N LYS A 477 -44.59 24.92 15.45
CA LYS A 477 -44.08 25.47 16.70
C LYS A 477 -42.56 25.67 16.58
N PRO A 478 -41.92 26.49 17.45
CA PRO A 478 -40.47 26.75 17.41
C PRO A 478 -39.55 25.51 17.55
N GLU A 479 -40.10 24.34 17.85
CA GLU A 479 -39.38 23.06 17.98
C GLU A 479 -39.15 22.35 16.63
N ASP A 480 -39.75 22.82 15.53
CA ASP A 480 -39.74 22.14 14.23
C ASP A 480 -38.47 22.38 13.36
N GLU A 481 -37.51 23.21 13.83
CA GLU A 481 -36.25 23.51 13.10
C GLU A 481 -35.00 23.48 13.99
N ALA A 482 -34.94 22.56 14.96
CA ALA A 482 -33.82 22.45 15.92
C ALA A 482 -32.43 22.25 15.30
N GLY A 483 -32.35 21.83 14.03
CA GLY A 483 -31.10 21.69 13.26
C GLY A 483 -30.76 22.88 12.37
N LYS A 484 -31.60 23.93 12.31
CA LYS A 484 -31.36 25.08 11.44
C LYS A 484 -30.09 25.83 11.83
N GLY A 485 -29.27 26.15 10.83
CA GLY A 485 -27.96 26.77 11.04
C GLY A 485 -26.87 25.79 11.46
N ILE A 486 -27.16 24.48 11.49
CA ILE A 486 -26.16 23.42 11.68
C ILE A 486 -25.84 22.77 10.33
N THR A 487 -24.56 22.66 10.02
CA THR A 487 -24.07 21.98 8.82
C THR A 487 -23.07 20.88 9.21
N ALA A 488 -23.33 19.64 8.82
CA ALA A 488 -22.40 18.53 8.99
C ALA A 488 -21.72 18.20 7.67
N ILE A 489 -20.39 18.28 7.64
CA ILE A 489 -19.55 17.87 6.52
C ILE A 489 -18.78 16.64 6.95
N GLY A 490 -18.94 15.53 6.24
CA GLY A 490 -18.22 14.32 6.59
C GLY A 490 -18.08 13.30 5.49
N ASP A 491 -17.69 12.09 5.87
CA ASP A 491 -17.46 11.00 4.93
C ASP A 491 -18.59 9.96 4.92
N SER A 492 -18.29 8.65 4.93
CA SER A 492 -19.34 7.64 4.98
C SER A 492 -19.94 7.48 6.37
N VAL A 493 -19.22 7.83 7.44
CA VAL A 493 -19.74 7.69 8.81
C VAL A 493 -20.87 8.69 9.07
N ILE A 494 -20.74 9.95 8.63
CA ILE A 494 -21.84 10.92 8.73
C ILE A 494 -23.06 10.49 7.89
N LEU A 495 -22.84 9.82 6.75
CA LEU A 495 -23.93 9.30 5.92
C LEU A 495 -24.70 8.18 6.61
N ASP A 496 -24.02 7.28 7.34
CA ASP A 496 -24.69 6.26 8.14
C ASP A 496 -25.58 6.89 9.24
N ALA A 497 -25.13 8.02 9.81
CA ALA A 497 -25.84 8.75 10.86
C ALA A 497 -26.91 9.71 10.32
N GLN A 498 -26.89 10.06 9.03
CA GLN A 498 -27.73 11.10 8.43
C GLN A 498 -29.23 10.94 8.73
N PRO A 499 -29.86 9.75 8.56
CA PRO A 499 -31.30 9.60 8.83
C PRO A 499 -31.67 9.87 10.30
N PHE A 500 -30.75 9.63 11.23
CA PHE A 500 -30.95 9.86 12.65
C PHE A 500 -30.68 11.32 13.03
N LEU A 501 -29.70 11.95 12.40
CA LEU A 501 -29.41 13.37 12.54
C LEU A 501 -30.59 14.22 12.06
N GLU A 502 -31.11 13.96 10.86
CA GLU A 502 -32.26 14.68 10.30
C GLU A 502 -33.52 14.53 11.19
N LYS A 503 -33.69 13.37 11.83
CA LYS A 503 -34.78 13.14 12.78
C LYS A 503 -34.58 13.87 14.11
N LEU A 504 -33.36 13.92 14.63
CA LEU A 504 -33.06 14.51 15.94
C LEU A 504 -32.85 16.03 15.89
N LEU A 505 -32.46 16.54 14.73
CA LEU A 505 -32.15 17.93 14.41
C LEU A 505 -32.84 18.31 13.08
N PRO A 506 -34.18 18.43 13.05
CA PRO A 506 -34.90 18.83 11.84
C PRO A 506 -34.35 20.15 11.28
N GLY A 507 -34.02 20.17 9.98
CA GLY A 507 -33.43 21.34 9.31
C GLY A 507 -31.89 21.38 9.26
N ILE A 508 -31.19 20.37 9.80
CA ILE A 508 -29.74 20.22 9.62
C ILE A 508 -29.37 20.02 8.15
N VAL A 509 -28.27 20.63 7.71
CA VAL A 509 -27.68 20.35 6.39
C VAL A 509 -26.60 19.28 6.55
N VAL A 510 -26.76 18.12 5.92
CA VAL A 510 -25.73 17.07 5.91
C VAL A 510 -25.14 16.94 4.51
N ASP A 511 -23.83 17.17 4.40
CA ASP A 511 -23.04 16.93 3.20
C ASP A 511 -22.03 15.82 3.51
N GLY A 512 -22.42 14.57 3.25
CA GLY A 512 -21.57 13.39 3.40
C GLY A 512 -21.17 12.80 2.04
N LYS A 513 -19.98 12.22 1.93
CA LYS A 513 -19.54 11.53 0.71
C LYS A 513 -18.64 10.34 1.04
N ILE A 514 -18.97 9.17 0.48
CA ILE A 514 -18.18 7.94 0.63
C ILE A 514 -16.74 8.19 0.15
N GLY A 515 -15.77 7.87 1.00
CA GLY A 515 -14.34 8.00 0.68
C GLY A 515 -13.82 9.44 0.66
N ARG A 516 -14.58 10.42 1.17
CA ARG A 516 -14.14 11.82 1.24
C ARG A 516 -12.87 11.94 2.06
N GLN A 517 -11.94 12.73 1.55
CA GLN A 517 -10.68 13.06 2.21
C GLN A 517 -10.73 14.48 2.76
N MET A 518 -9.96 14.78 3.82
CA MET A 518 -9.86 16.13 4.39
C MET A 518 -9.46 17.19 3.36
N SER A 519 -8.65 16.82 2.36
CA SER A 519 -8.24 17.70 1.26
C SER A 519 -9.38 18.24 0.41
N GLN A 520 -10.54 17.59 0.41
CA GLN A 520 -11.73 17.99 -0.34
C GLN A 520 -12.67 18.89 0.49
N ALA A 521 -12.44 19.03 1.80
CA ALA A 521 -13.37 19.70 2.70
C ALA A 521 -13.51 21.20 2.40
N THR A 522 -12.40 21.87 2.04
CA THR A 522 -12.43 23.32 1.71
C THR A 522 -13.31 23.59 0.49
N ASP A 523 -13.20 22.78 -0.57
CA ASP A 523 -14.03 22.93 -1.78
C ASP A 523 -15.53 22.71 -1.46
N VAL A 524 -15.83 21.79 -0.53
CA VAL A 524 -17.20 21.55 -0.05
C VAL A 524 -17.73 22.74 0.74
N VAL A 525 -16.92 23.30 1.64
CA VAL A 525 -17.25 24.52 2.39
C VAL A 525 -17.55 25.68 1.44
N GLU A 526 -16.70 25.91 0.44
CA GLU A 526 -16.90 26.99 -0.55
C GLU A 526 -18.20 26.79 -1.33
N SER A 527 -18.49 25.57 -1.77
CA SER A 527 -19.74 25.21 -2.45
C SER A 527 -20.98 25.46 -1.57
N LEU A 528 -20.93 25.02 -0.30
CA LEU A 528 -22.04 25.23 0.64
C LEU A 528 -22.23 26.71 0.99
N LYS A 529 -21.15 27.48 1.10
CA LYS A 529 -21.19 28.94 1.31
C LYS A 529 -21.82 29.64 0.11
N ALA A 530 -21.39 29.31 -1.11
CA ALA A 530 -21.95 29.85 -2.35
C ALA A 530 -23.43 29.50 -2.54
N GLY A 531 -23.86 28.32 -2.07
CA GLY A 531 -25.24 27.88 -2.09
C GLY A 531 -26.12 28.42 -0.96
N GLY A 532 -25.58 29.20 -0.02
CA GLY A 532 -26.31 29.69 1.17
C GLY A 532 -26.75 28.57 2.12
N LYS A 533 -26.07 27.41 2.08
CA LYS A 533 -26.39 26.21 2.89
C LYS A 533 -25.43 25.98 4.06
N LEU A 534 -24.36 26.77 4.14
CA LEU A 534 -23.41 26.72 5.25
C LEU A 534 -23.99 27.51 6.44
N GLY A 535 -24.24 26.81 7.55
CA GLY A 535 -24.71 27.40 8.80
C GLY A 535 -23.58 27.95 9.68
N ASP A 536 -23.96 28.55 10.82
CA ASP A 536 -23.03 29.13 11.79
C ASP A 536 -22.38 28.08 12.70
N CYS A 537 -22.99 26.89 12.82
CA CYS A 537 -22.47 25.77 13.61
C CYS A 537 -22.11 24.61 12.69
N ILE A 538 -20.82 24.26 12.63
CA ILE A 538 -20.30 23.33 11.62
C ILE A 538 -19.74 22.09 12.29
N ILE A 539 -20.18 20.91 11.87
CA ILE A 539 -19.61 19.63 12.29
C ILE A 539 -18.69 19.13 11.18
N ILE A 540 -17.45 18.78 11.52
CA ILE A 540 -16.49 18.15 10.60
C ILE A 540 -16.20 16.73 11.09
N GLU A 541 -16.65 15.74 10.32
CA GLU A 541 -16.40 14.31 10.51
C GLU A 541 -15.51 13.82 9.37
N LEU A 542 -14.19 14.00 9.48
CA LEU A 542 -13.24 13.59 8.43
C LEU A 542 -11.96 13.05 9.04
N GLY A 543 -11.38 12.06 8.38
CA GLY A 543 -10.17 11.36 8.81
C GLY A 543 -10.34 9.85 8.93
N THR A 544 -11.59 9.36 8.84
CA THR A 544 -11.84 7.93 8.74
C THR A 544 -11.09 7.40 7.53
N ASN A 545 -11.27 8.02 6.36
CA ASN A 545 -10.77 7.52 5.08
C ASN A 545 -9.26 7.73 4.76
N GLY A 546 -8.49 8.33 5.67
CA GLY A 546 -7.05 8.58 5.46
C GLY A 546 -6.52 9.65 6.40
N SER A 547 -5.20 9.75 6.52
CA SER A 547 -4.58 10.81 7.32
C SER A 547 -4.63 12.17 6.62
N PHE A 548 -4.43 13.23 7.40
CA PHE A 548 -4.31 14.58 6.88
C PHE A 548 -3.33 15.38 7.73
N ASN A 549 -2.72 16.39 7.12
CA ASN A 549 -1.75 17.21 7.81
C ASN A 549 -2.41 18.42 8.50
N SER A 550 -1.71 18.98 9.48
CA SER A 550 -2.20 20.14 10.23
C SER A 550 -2.43 21.36 9.35
N LYS A 551 -1.73 21.51 8.21
CA LYS A 551 -1.93 22.63 7.29
C LYS A 551 -3.27 22.54 6.56
N GLN A 552 -3.68 21.33 6.16
CA GLN A 552 -4.98 21.09 5.54
C GLN A 552 -6.11 21.38 6.54
N LEU A 553 -5.99 20.85 7.77
CA LEU A 553 -6.98 21.11 8.81
C LEU A 553 -7.05 22.60 9.15
N ARG A 554 -5.91 23.27 9.35
CA ARG A 554 -5.89 24.73 9.60
C ARG A 554 -6.47 25.52 8.44
N LYS A 555 -6.10 25.21 7.19
CA LYS A 555 -6.70 25.85 6.01
C LYS A 555 -8.23 25.71 5.98
N LEU A 556 -8.74 24.53 6.33
CA LEU A 556 -10.18 24.29 6.47
C LEU A 556 -10.78 25.16 7.58
N LEU A 557 -10.20 25.15 8.79
CA LEU A 557 -10.68 25.93 9.92
C LEU A 557 -10.63 27.44 9.65
N ASP A 558 -9.56 27.94 9.03
CA ASP A 558 -9.40 29.34 8.65
C ASP A 558 -10.47 29.77 7.63
N SER A 559 -10.84 28.88 6.69
CA SER A 559 -11.95 29.12 5.75
C SER A 559 -13.33 29.18 6.42
N LEU A 560 -13.41 28.72 7.67
CA LEU A 560 -14.58 28.71 8.53
C LEU A 560 -14.50 29.73 9.68
N SER A 561 -13.61 30.73 9.58
CA SER A 561 -13.42 31.76 10.62
C SER A 561 -14.69 32.57 10.94
N ASP A 562 -15.63 32.67 10.00
CA ASP A 562 -16.93 33.33 10.21
C ASP A 562 -17.93 32.48 11.02
N ALA A 563 -17.65 31.17 11.22
CA ALA A 563 -18.54 30.27 11.94
C ALA A 563 -18.49 30.52 13.46
N LYS A 564 -19.67 30.50 14.11
CA LYS A 564 -19.78 30.66 15.56
C LYS A 564 -19.13 29.51 16.31
N GLU A 565 -19.37 28.28 15.84
CA GLU A 565 -18.81 27.08 16.45
C GLU A 565 -18.45 26.05 15.38
N ILE A 566 -17.32 25.37 15.57
CA ILE A 566 -16.86 24.26 14.75
C ILE A 566 -16.65 23.06 15.68
N TRP A 567 -17.28 21.93 15.35
CA TRP A 567 -17.21 20.69 16.10
C TRP A 567 -16.46 19.65 15.28
N LEU A 568 -15.24 19.33 15.69
CA LEU A 568 -14.44 18.25 15.11
C LEU A 568 -14.84 16.93 15.75
N VAL A 569 -15.15 15.90 14.95
CA VAL A 569 -15.43 14.56 15.48
C VAL A 569 -14.22 13.67 15.27
N ASN A 570 -13.65 13.14 16.36
CA ASN A 570 -12.53 12.21 16.24
C ASN A 570 -12.98 10.84 15.69
N THR A 571 -12.03 10.09 15.16
CA THR A 571 -12.32 8.91 14.35
C THR A 571 -12.18 7.62 15.14
N ARG A 572 -13.03 6.64 14.82
CA ARG A 572 -12.93 5.25 15.30
C ARG A 572 -12.83 4.35 14.09
N VAL A 573 -11.61 3.93 13.76
CA VAL A 573 -11.32 3.14 12.56
C VAL A 573 -10.20 2.15 12.90
N PRO A 574 -10.34 0.84 12.64
CA PRO A 574 -9.31 -0.16 12.95
C PRO A 574 -8.18 -0.09 11.92
N ARG A 575 -7.47 1.04 11.89
CA ARG A 575 -6.42 1.39 10.94
C ARG A 575 -5.31 2.16 11.64
N LYS A 576 -4.09 2.03 11.11
CA LYS A 576 -2.88 2.54 11.76
C LYS A 576 -2.82 4.07 11.85
N TRP A 577 -3.48 4.80 10.95
CA TRP A 577 -3.49 6.27 10.96
C TRP A 577 -4.49 6.88 11.98
N GLN A 578 -5.37 6.08 12.59
CA GLN A 578 -6.42 6.57 13.50
C GLN A 578 -5.85 7.48 14.59
N ASP A 579 -4.78 7.05 15.25
CA ASP A 579 -4.23 7.78 16.39
C ASP A 579 -3.53 9.06 15.95
N THR A 580 -2.91 9.06 14.77
CA THR A 580 -2.33 10.26 14.15
C THR A 580 -3.41 11.29 13.82
N VAL A 581 -4.54 10.84 13.26
CA VAL A 581 -5.70 11.69 12.96
C VAL A 581 -6.31 12.26 14.24
N ASN A 582 -6.55 11.41 15.24
CA ASN A 582 -7.18 11.83 16.49
C ASN A 582 -6.32 12.85 17.24
N ALA A 583 -5.00 12.64 17.28
CA ALA A 583 -4.07 13.61 17.88
C ALA A 583 -4.05 14.96 17.13
N ALA A 584 -4.19 14.95 15.79
CA ALA A 584 -4.26 16.17 15.00
C ALA A 584 -5.55 16.97 15.26
N LEU A 585 -6.70 16.28 15.39
CA LEU A 585 -7.99 16.90 15.71
C LEU A 585 -8.00 17.48 17.12
N GLU A 586 -7.50 16.72 18.10
CA GLU A 586 -7.40 17.16 19.50
C GLU A 586 -6.51 18.40 19.62
N LYS A 587 -5.35 18.40 18.97
CA LYS A 587 -4.47 19.57 18.94
C LYS A 587 -5.15 20.79 18.33
N ALA A 588 -5.87 20.64 17.21
CA ALA A 588 -6.56 21.74 16.57
C ALA A 588 -7.68 22.32 17.44
N ALA A 589 -8.43 21.47 18.16
CA ALA A 589 -9.44 21.94 19.10
C ALA A 589 -8.83 22.73 20.28
N GLY A 590 -7.57 22.49 20.64
CA GLY A 590 -6.84 23.30 21.62
C GLY A 590 -6.26 24.61 21.08
N ASP A 591 -6.15 24.76 19.76
CA ASP A 591 -5.49 25.90 19.11
C ASP A 591 -6.48 27.02 18.68
N TYR A 592 -7.80 26.77 18.68
CA TYR A 592 -8.83 27.70 18.19
C TYR A 592 -10.00 27.82 19.18
N ASP A 593 -10.37 29.05 19.56
CA ASP A 593 -11.39 29.30 20.59
C ASP A 593 -12.80 28.84 20.21
N ASN A 594 -13.15 28.90 18.91
CA ASN A 594 -14.45 28.48 18.38
C ASN A 594 -14.48 27.01 17.92
N VAL A 595 -13.41 26.23 18.16
CA VAL A 595 -13.32 24.82 17.76
C VAL A 595 -13.41 23.92 18.98
N LYS A 596 -14.27 22.90 18.93
CA LYS A 596 -14.49 21.92 20.00
C LYS A 596 -14.34 20.50 19.46
N LEU A 597 -13.95 19.57 20.33
CA LEU A 597 -13.80 18.16 19.98
C LEU A 597 -14.97 17.33 20.51
N ILE A 598 -15.59 16.53 19.64
CA ILE A 598 -16.52 15.46 20.02
C ILE A 598 -15.76 14.13 20.03
N ASP A 599 -15.63 13.53 21.21
CA ASP A 599 -14.87 12.29 21.42
C ASP A 599 -15.71 11.03 21.11
N TRP A 600 -15.96 10.80 19.83
CA TRP A 600 -16.57 9.56 19.34
C TRP A 600 -15.72 8.31 19.62
N PHE A 601 -14.40 8.44 19.55
CA PHE A 601 -13.46 7.35 19.77
C PHE A 601 -13.63 6.71 21.15
N SER A 602 -13.65 7.51 22.22
CA SER A 602 -13.90 7.02 23.57
C SER A 602 -15.36 6.60 23.76
N ALA A 603 -16.32 7.37 23.23
CA ALA A 603 -17.74 7.07 23.37
C ALA A 603 -18.17 5.74 22.74
N SER A 604 -17.46 5.27 21.71
CA SER A 604 -17.70 4.00 21.02
C SER A 604 -16.87 2.82 21.56
N LYS A 605 -15.95 3.06 22.51
CA LYS A 605 -15.06 2.04 23.07
C LYS A 605 -15.85 0.88 23.69
N GLY A 606 -15.48 -0.35 23.33
CA GLY A 606 -16.13 -1.57 23.83
C GLY A 606 -17.49 -1.89 23.19
N LYS A 607 -18.01 -1.05 22.28
CA LYS A 607 -19.33 -1.19 21.67
C LYS A 607 -19.24 -1.78 20.26
N ILE A 608 -18.68 -2.99 20.14
CA ILE A 608 -18.50 -3.67 18.84
C ILE A 608 -19.83 -3.84 18.10
N SER A 609 -20.94 -3.96 18.83
CA SER A 609 -22.30 -4.07 18.27
C SER A 609 -22.75 -2.83 17.49
N PHE A 610 -22.09 -1.67 17.64
CA PHE A 610 -22.41 -0.45 16.90
C PHE A 610 -21.94 -0.50 15.45
N PHE A 611 -20.97 -1.34 15.13
CA PHE A 611 -20.31 -1.35 13.82
C PHE A 611 -20.77 -2.54 12.99
N TYR A 612 -20.79 -2.35 11.67
CA TYR A 612 -20.77 -3.46 10.72
C TYR A 612 -19.46 -4.23 10.82
N LYS A 613 -19.37 -5.33 10.04
CA LYS A 613 -18.21 -6.21 10.09
C LYS A 613 -16.91 -5.50 9.76
N ASP A 614 -16.91 -4.36 9.07
CA ASP A 614 -15.74 -3.54 8.75
C ASP A 614 -15.16 -2.74 9.91
N GLY A 615 -15.88 -2.65 11.04
CA GLY A 615 -15.46 -1.89 12.21
C GLY A 615 -15.45 -0.38 11.99
N VAL A 616 -16.09 0.11 10.91
CA VAL A 616 -16.11 1.52 10.52
C VAL A 616 -17.55 2.00 10.33
N HIS A 617 -18.30 1.35 9.44
CA HIS A 617 -19.67 1.75 9.14
C HIS A 617 -20.59 1.41 10.31
N LEU A 618 -21.56 2.27 10.57
CA LEU A 618 -22.44 2.19 11.72
C LEU A 618 -23.69 1.38 11.39
N LYS A 619 -24.00 0.40 12.23
CA LYS A 619 -25.35 -0.21 12.27
C LYS A 619 -26.36 0.83 12.76
N PRO A 620 -27.67 0.63 12.52
CA PRO A 620 -28.71 1.55 12.98
C PRO A 620 -28.62 1.95 14.47
N SER A 621 -28.26 1.02 15.36
CA SER A 621 -28.06 1.32 16.80
C SER A 621 -26.82 2.18 17.07
N GLY A 622 -25.74 1.98 16.32
CA GLY A 622 -24.53 2.80 16.40
C GLY A 622 -24.77 4.20 15.83
N ALA A 623 -25.44 4.29 14.68
CA ALA A 623 -25.83 5.54 14.02
C ALA A 623 -26.76 6.40 14.89
N ASP A 624 -27.77 5.78 15.52
CA ASP A 624 -28.65 6.45 16.49
C ASP A 624 -27.87 6.99 17.69
N TYR A 625 -26.97 6.18 18.27
CA TYR A 625 -26.15 6.61 19.40
C TYR A 625 -25.18 7.74 19.00
N TYR A 626 -24.56 7.64 17.83
CA TYR A 626 -23.68 8.67 17.26
C TYR A 626 -24.42 10.00 17.08
N ALA A 627 -25.60 9.98 16.46
CA ALA A 627 -26.42 11.18 16.27
C ALA A 627 -26.87 11.80 17.61
N LYS A 628 -27.20 10.97 18.61
CA LYS A 628 -27.52 11.44 19.98
C LYS A 628 -26.32 12.07 20.67
N LEU A 629 -25.12 11.52 20.48
CA LEU A 629 -23.89 12.12 20.99
C LEU A 629 -23.67 13.50 20.37
N LEU A 630 -23.75 13.62 19.03
CA LEU A 630 -23.62 14.91 18.34
C LEU A 630 -24.63 15.93 18.87
N LYS A 631 -25.93 15.58 18.91
CA LYS A 631 -26.97 16.47 19.45
C LYS A 631 -26.70 16.91 20.89
N LYS A 632 -26.25 15.99 21.74
CA LYS A 632 -25.96 16.27 23.16
C LYS A 632 -24.84 17.30 23.29
N GLU A 633 -23.73 17.12 22.57
CA GLU A 633 -22.57 18.01 22.66
C GLU A 633 -22.88 19.40 22.06
N LEU A 634 -23.70 19.47 21.00
CA LEU A 634 -24.18 20.73 20.43
C LEU A 634 -25.10 21.54 21.39
N GLY A 635 -25.55 20.98 22.51
CA GLY A 635 -26.37 21.69 23.51
C GLY A 635 -27.80 22.01 23.06
N VAL A 636 -28.29 21.42 21.97
CA VAL A 636 -29.65 21.61 21.45
C VAL A 636 -30.65 20.89 22.37
N ARG A 637 -31.35 21.65 23.22
CA ARG A 637 -32.36 21.12 24.17
C ARG A 637 -33.59 20.57 23.42
N LYS A 638 -34.29 19.65 24.10
CA LYS A 638 -35.47 18.94 23.58
C LYS A 638 -36.60 19.89 23.21
#